data_AF-A0A1U7D0R8-F1
#
_entry.id   AF-A0A1U7D0R8-F1
#
_cell.length_a   1.000
_cell.length_b   1.000
_cell.length_c   1.000
_cell.angle_alpha   90.00
_cell.angle_beta   90.00
_cell.angle_gamma   90.00
#
_symmetry.space_group_name_H-M   'P 1'
#
loop_
_entity.id
_entity.type
_entity.pdbx_description
1 polymer ?
#
loop_
_entity_poly.entity_id
_entity_poly.type
_entity_poly.pdbx_seq_one_letter_code
_entity_poly.pdbx_strand_id
1 'polypeptide(L)'
;MADGIRVPDKGALSSADSLLAVYNGTTGLLSTSALGTVLAAAGILAPVTVTDALGNRVTALEGTVIAGGSPTAGGPVEVVATSNVTRSGEQTIDGVTTSASRVLLVGQTAPAENGIWVTASGAWARATDMDEGAEVQGTYVYVAGGTVGRSKTYFTGSEVTTIGTDPITFTEARNGNFLLDELDAKLASDENLADLDDPDEARVNILAADLNAPIPTLNATGTGDVMTASAPAGMTGYANGQEFLVYPSGANTGADPTLDIGGFGPLPFKDEGGGDLVADDLSGGRPYLVRVSGAADQFNILTRGYNRPLVDGLAGKAAKFTPIVSVSSSGGTADAQTASAPSGYDAYIDGQVVLWLPNDTNTAADPTLDIGGLGPLAVRRADGTAVEPGEIVDGTFHEIRKSGSYWRILSAGLTLPQVREDLTEFSRDLDAAIPNFADWYRFEGATTEFTQIMGNYNVPAVSWDSDSQGDFVRVPREVIGSNYYSGGATILSSYSNGRFLIRQMDASGTEIRDLSDGNGDYREEQTFPADISDTEPYRMSVIGKVIADDCTEIRMYVQGFGAGGTNVVGFPWLTAKGRAERFSARTPALMSEGKMAYVSTSGNIANVGTIPTRAFPTMKQALASGASTIILRDGIYDAADMEIDGNLFGKVRIIAENDAKPIIRGGVEVTGFTAVSGRTNVYQAACTTEPYMNDVSDPAGFVFVQEEPWSAITLAERHPAHRGRSHRCPHYPLYAGPTDMDSLEAATEFSWWWSGDVLYVNAPTGVDALSMTVVVPQGTGYVNRHPWNQIEMQGLTFEFMGLVMNDCSRYLLEGVTVIGAPTDGLSLDYTCGVDRFCTVIGSSNDNWNIHGNVDGSTDATGRPSLDNFQVSEEMCSILAWDDGHSAHERSAVTLRGGIIELCGSTACAPASGAEVTAYHVTIADNGWRSDAEQSGVAVLNGPEDDGEGTIFEGHNLILRGNPRGVSCFGGTGEQKATLYNCMTFDCSEAALYAIPGGRIDSYGLVDSGSTARTAGLGTINDN
;
A
#
# COMPACT_ATOMS: atom_id res chain seq x y z
N MET A 1 -40.94 30.68 12.67
CA MET A 1 -41.64 29.72 11.79
C MET A 1 -42.35 30.48 10.66
N ALA A 2 -43.01 29.81 9.71
CA ALA A 2 -43.67 30.46 8.56
C ALA A 2 -44.79 31.46 8.95
N ASP A 3 -45.28 31.39 10.20
CA ASP A 3 -46.21 32.33 10.82
C ASP A 3 -45.54 33.53 11.53
N GLY A 4 -44.22 33.65 11.47
CA GLY A 4 -43.44 34.76 12.05
C GLY A 4 -43.20 34.69 13.56
N ILE A 5 -43.66 33.65 14.25
CA ILE A 5 -43.48 33.50 15.71
C ILE A 5 -42.17 32.75 16.03
N ARG A 6 -41.48 33.15 17.11
CA ARG A 6 -40.27 32.47 17.61
C ARG A 6 -40.66 31.22 18.40
N VAL A 7 -39.91 30.13 18.22
CA VAL A 7 -40.18 28.81 18.82
C VAL A 7 -40.36 28.84 20.36
N PRO A 8 -39.58 29.61 21.14
CA PRO A 8 -39.76 29.68 22.60
C PRO A 8 -41.08 30.32 23.05
N ASP A 9 -41.71 31.11 22.18
CA ASP A 9 -42.89 31.93 22.51
C ASP A 9 -44.21 31.21 22.17
N LYS A 10 -44.13 30.02 21.57
CA LYS A 10 -45.29 29.18 21.23
C LYS A 10 -45.30 28.02 22.23
N GLY A 11 -46.25 28.06 23.19
CA GLY A 11 -46.40 26.99 24.19
C GLY A 11 -46.51 25.60 23.53
N ALA A 12 -46.26 24.55 24.34
CA ALA A 12 -46.21 23.12 23.98
C ALA A 12 -46.61 22.80 22.52
N LEU A 13 -45.60 22.63 21.65
CA LEU A 13 -45.78 22.31 20.24
C LEU A 13 -46.14 20.82 20.06
N SER A 14 -46.91 20.52 19.02
CA SER A 14 -47.16 19.14 18.61
C SER A 14 -45.89 18.52 17.99
N SER A 15 -45.73 17.19 18.09
CA SER A 15 -44.48 16.47 17.76
C SER A 15 -43.97 16.70 16.34
N ALA A 16 -44.86 16.95 15.37
CA ALA A 16 -44.49 17.23 13.99
C ALA A 16 -43.94 18.66 13.79
N ASP A 17 -44.46 19.65 14.52
CA ASP A 17 -44.01 21.04 14.42
C ASP A 17 -42.64 21.26 15.08
N SER A 18 -42.32 20.48 16.12
CA SER A 18 -40.99 20.47 16.75
C SER A 18 -39.91 19.88 15.83
N LEU A 19 -40.27 18.85 15.05
CA LEU A 19 -39.39 18.22 14.07
C LEU A 19 -39.08 19.19 12.91
N LEU A 20 -40.08 19.94 12.44
CA LEU A 20 -39.93 20.91 11.34
C LEU A 20 -39.17 22.18 11.78
N ALA A 21 -39.27 22.58 13.05
CA ALA A 21 -38.56 23.74 13.60
C ALA A 21 -37.05 23.51 13.79
N VAL A 22 -36.63 22.25 14.04
CA VAL A 22 -35.20 21.87 14.16
C VAL A 22 -34.57 21.61 12.79
N TYR A 23 -35.36 21.20 11.80
CA TYR A 23 -34.84 20.66 10.53
C TYR A 23 -34.80 21.65 9.34
N ASN A 24 -35.24 22.90 9.50
CA ASN A 24 -35.11 23.89 8.44
C ASN A 24 -33.64 24.39 8.34
N GLY A 25 -32.76 23.59 7.71
CA GLY A 25 -31.43 24.04 7.27
C GLY A 25 -30.24 23.07 7.44
N THR A 26 -30.41 21.81 7.87
CA THR A 26 -29.28 20.88 8.05
C THR A 26 -29.40 19.62 7.21
N THR A 27 -28.41 19.34 6.36
CA THR A 27 -28.20 18.06 5.67
C THR A 27 -27.25 17.18 6.49
N GLY A 28 -27.74 16.08 7.07
CA GLY A 28 -26.93 15.08 7.79
C GLY A 28 -27.76 13.97 8.48
N LEU A 29 -27.18 12.77 8.63
CA LEU A 29 -27.75 11.62 9.35
C LEU A 29 -27.84 11.92 10.86
N LEU A 30 -28.99 11.63 11.48
CA LEU A 30 -29.19 11.78 12.93
C LEU A 30 -28.51 10.63 13.68
N SER A 31 -27.74 10.94 14.72
CA SER A 31 -27.22 9.91 15.64
C SER A 31 -28.37 9.20 16.38
N THR A 32 -28.15 7.96 16.80
CA THR A 32 -29.12 7.17 17.59
C THR A 32 -29.51 7.87 18.90
N SER A 33 -28.60 8.66 19.47
CA SER A 33 -28.85 9.52 20.64
C SER A 33 -29.77 10.71 20.32
N ALA A 34 -29.62 11.33 19.16
CA ALA A 34 -30.51 12.39 18.69
C ALA A 34 -31.91 11.85 18.40
N LEU A 35 -32.00 10.66 17.78
CA LEU A 35 -33.27 9.98 17.52
C LEU A 35 -33.98 9.58 18.84
N GLY A 36 -33.24 9.03 19.81
CA GLY A 36 -33.77 8.68 21.13
C GLY A 36 -34.32 9.89 21.90
N THR A 37 -33.65 11.05 21.78
CA THR A 37 -34.09 12.30 22.41
C THR A 37 -35.37 12.84 21.75
N VAL A 38 -35.49 12.69 20.42
CA VAL A 38 -36.69 13.09 19.65
C VAL A 38 -37.89 12.20 19.97
N LEU A 39 -37.70 10.88 20.10
CA LEU A 39 -38.77 9.95 20.48
C LEU A 39 -39.23 10.14 21.95
N ALA A 40 -38.30 10.43 22.86
CA ALA A 40 -38.63 10.76 24.24
C ALA A 40 -39.43 12.07 24.35
N ALA A 41 -39.10 13.07 23.53
CA ALA A 41 -39.85 14.33 23.44
C ALA A 41 -41.25 14.16 22.78
N ALA A 42 -41.46 13.10 21.99
CA ALA A 42 -42.73 12.80 21.32
C ALA A 42 -43.78 12.10 22.21
N GLY A 43 -43.47 11.81 23.48
CA GLY A 43 -44.44 11.29 24.45
C GLY A 43 -44.88 9.84 24.23
N ILE A 44 -44.22 9.08 23.34
CA ILE A 44 -44.42 7.64 23.20
C ILE A 44 -43.59 6.96 24.31
N LEU A 45 -44.24 6.74 25.46
CA LEU A 45 -43.78 5.83 26.51
C LEU A 45 -43.92 4.37 26.01
N ALA A 46 -43.07 3.98 25.06
CA ALA A 46 -42.70 2.59 24.91
C ALA A 46 -41.37 2.42 25.65
N PRO A 47 -41.28 1.56 26.68
CA PRO A 47 -39.99 1.19 27.23
C PRO A 47 -39.24 0.50 26.10
N VAL A 48 -38.30 1.22 25.49
CA VAL A 48 -37.27 0.59 24.67
C VAL A 48 -36.42 -0.17 25.66
N THR A 49 -36.75 -1.44 25.88
CA THR A 49 -35.81 -2.38 26.47
C THR A 49 -34.68 -2.48 25.47
N VAL A 50 -33.67 -1.61 25.61
CA VAL A 50 -32.37 -1.89 25.04
C VAL A 50 -31.93 -3.11 25.80
N THR A 51 -32.04 -4.28 25.18
CA THR A 51 -31.37 -5.49 25.66
C THR A 51 -29.90 -5.23 25.46
N ASP A 52 -29.32 -4.47 26.37
CA ASP A 52 -27.90 -4.25 26.47
C ASP A 52 -27.30 -5.61 26.89
N ALA A 53 -26.98 -6.41 25.87
CA ALA A 53 -26.26 -7.66 26.04
C ALA A 53 -24.92 -7.44 26.75
N LEU A 54 -24.34 -6.24 26.68
CA LEU A 54 -23.12 -5.86 27.36
C LEU A 54 -23.38 -5.61 28.86
N GLY A 55 -24.43 -4.89 29.24
CA GLY A 55 -24.84 -4.63 30.63
C GLY A 55 -25.26 -5.87 31.39
N ASN A 56 -25.92 -6.83 30.72
CA ASN A 56 -26.21 -8.14 31.30
C ASN A 56 -24.92 -8.97 31.50
N ARG A 57 -23.95 -8.86 30.58
CA ARG A 57 -22.63 -9.51 30.70
C ARG A 57 -21.76 -8.83 31.75
N VAL A 58 -21.83 -7.51 31.91
CA VAL A 58 -21.13 -6.72 32.93
C VAL A 58 -21.68 -7.07 34.31
N THR A 59 -23.00 -7.17 34.48
CA THR A 59 -23.63 -7.62 35.74
C THR A 59 -23.25 -9.08 36.06
N ALA A 60 -23.12 -9.95 35.06
CA ALA A 60 -22.61 -11.31 35.24
C ALA A 60 -21.10 -11.34 35.56
N LEU A 61 -20.31 -10.40 35.03
CA LEU A 61 -18.88 -10.23 35.31
C LEU A 61 -18.62 -9.66 36.72
N GLU A 62 -19.44 -8.73 37.19
CA GLU A 62 -19.40 -8.20 38.55
C GLU A 62 -19.67 -9.31 39.59
N GLY A 63 -20.36 -10.38 39.21
CA GLY A 63 -20.49 -11.60 40.01
C GLY A 63 -19.28 -12.56 39.97
N THR A 64 -18.30 -12.33 39.09
CA THR A 64 -17.16 -13.24 38.85
C THR A 64 -15.82 -12.70 39.36
N VAL A 65 -15.69 -11.38 39.58
CA VAL A 65 -14.60 -10.83 40.41
C VAL A 65 -14.92 -11.24 41.85
N ILE A 66 -14.14 -12.14 42.46
CA ILE A 66 -14.33 -12.57 43.85
C ILE A 66 -14.01 -11.37 44.78
N ALA A 67 -14.95 -10.44 44.91
CA ALA A 67 -14.92 -9.39 45.90
C ALA A 67 -15.36 -10.01 47.24
N GLY A 68 -14.40 -10.35 48.09
CA GLY A 68 -14.64 -10.76 49.48
C GLY A 68 -14.50 -12.26 49.81
N GLY A 69 -14.08 -13.10 48.86
CA GLY A 69 -13.84 -14.53 49.12
C GLY A 69 -12.44 -14.83 49.70
N SER A 70 -12.33 -15.87 50.52
CA SER A 70 -11.07 -16.29 51.17
C SER A 70 -10.66 -17.70 50.71
N PRO A 71 -9.36 -18.00 50.58
CA PRO A 71 -8.91 -19.35 50.28
C PRO A 71 -9.23 -20.26 51.48
N THR A 72 -9.56 -21.52 51.19
CA THR A 72 -9.71 -22.54 52.25
C THR A 72 -8.44 -22.63 53.10
N ALA A 73 -8.60 -22.60 54.43
CA ALA A 73 -7.46 -22.45 55.35
C ALA A 73 -6.49 -23.63 55.33
N GLY A 74 -6.97 -24.82 55.02
CA GLY A 74 -6.20 -26.06 54.90
C GLY A 74 -5.49 -26.25 53.57
N GLY A 75 -5.53 -25.27 52.66
CA GLY A 75 -4.86 -25.31 51.38
C GLY A 75 -5.55 -26.18 50.31
N PRO A 76 -4.89 -26.40 49.16
CA PRO A 76 -5.51 -27.04 48.00
C PRO A 76 -5.96 -28.47 48.29
N VAL A 77 -6.94 -28.93 47.53
CA VAL A 77 -7.38 -30.33 47.53
C VAL A 77 -6.61 -31.12 46.49
N GLU A 78 -6.40 -32.41 46.74
CA GLU A 78 -5.69 -33.29 45.83
C GLU A 78 -6.51 -33.59 44.58
N VAL A 79 -7.83 -33.72 44.72
CA VAL A 79 -8.74 -33.98 43.60
C VAL A 79 -10.17 -33.52 43.90
N VAL A 80 -10.96 -33.29 42.85
CA VAL A 80 -12.39 -32.94 42.94
C VAL A 80 -13.25 -34.08 42.38
N ALA A 81 -14.33 -34.41 43.09
CA ALA A 81 -15.38 -35.29 42.60
C ALA A 81 -16.54 -34.46 42.07
N THR A 82 -16.71 -34.46 40.75
CA THR A 82 -17.81 -33.78 40.05
C THR A 82 -19.08 -34.62 39.94
N SER A 83 -19.04 -35.86 40.44
CA SER A 83 -20.16 -36.79 40.54
C SER A 83 -20.23 -37.40 41.94
N ASN A 84 -21.35 -38.06 42.25
CA ASN A 84 -21.60 -38.59 43.58
C ASN A 84 -20.64 -39.74 43.93
N VAL A 85 -19.95 -39.64 45.06
CA VAL A 85 -19.04 -40.67 45.59
C VAL A 85 -19.52 -41.18 46.94
N THR A 86 -19.10 -42.40 47.29
CA THR A 86 -19.36 -42.96 48.63
C THR A 86 -18.35 -42.39 49.61
N ARG A 87 -18.77 -41.80 50.73
CA ARG A 87 -17.85 -41.18 51.71
C ARG A 87 -17.21 -42.21 52.67
N SER A 88 -16.66 -43.29 52.12
CA SER A 88 -15.99 -44.35 52.88
C SER A 88 -15.01 -45.12 52.02
N GLY A 89 -13.88 -45.53 52.60
CA GLY A 89 -12.82 -46.25 51.89
C GLY A 89 -12.02 -45.35 50.96
N GLU A 90 -10.75 -45.71 50.73
CA GLU A 90 -9.93 -45.01 49.74
C GLU A 90 -10.42 -45.33 48.32
N GLN A 91 -10.45 -44.34 47.44
CA GLN A 91 -11.05 -44.43 46.11
C GLN A 91 -10.18 -43.78 45.05
N THR A 92 -10.40 -44.15 43.78
CA THR A 92 -9.83 -43.44 42.63
C THR A 92 -10.87 -42.46 42.10
N ILE A 93 -10.58 -41.17 42.22
CA ILE A 93 -11.44 -40.06 41.77
C ILE A 93 -10.68 -39.31 40.69
N ASP A 94 -11.28 -39.13 39.51
CA ASP A 94 -10.67 -38.41 38.39
C ASP A 94 -9.23 -38.88 38.05
N GLY A 95 -8.99 -40.19 38.18
CA GLY A 95 -7.68 -40.81 37.94
C GLY A 95 -6.67 -40.70 39.10
N VAL A 96 -7.03 -40.06 40.22
CA VAL A 96 -6.19 -39.96 41.43
C VAL A 96 -6.68 -40.93 42.50
N THR A 97 -5.81 -41.84 42.95
CA THR A 97 -6.09 -42.75 44.06
C THR A 97 -5.82 -42.05 45.39
N THR A 98 -6.84 -41.91 46.22
CA THR A 98 -6.76 -41.21 47.51
C THR A 98 -6.04 -42.03 48.58
N SER A 99 -5.38 -41.36 49.53
CA SER A 99 -4.73 -41.98 50.68
C SER A 99 -4.61 -40.96 51.82
N ALA A 100 -5.63 -40.87 52.67
CA ALA A 100 -5.79 -39.77 53.62
C ALA A 100 -5.76 -38.37 52.96
N SER A 101 -6.32 -38.29 51.76
CA SER A 101 -6.29 -37.13 50.86
C SER A 101 -7.38 -36.12 51.20
N ARG A 102 -7.11 -34.83 50.98
CA ARG A 102 -8.15 -33.78 50.95
C ARG A 102 -8.82 -33.81 49.58
N VAL A 103 -10.13 -34.04 49.54
CA VAL A 103 -10.92 -34.11 48.30
C VAL A 103 -12.09 -33.16 48.36
N LEU A 104 -12.33 -32.42 47.28
CA LEU A 104 -13.49 -31.56 47.15
C LEU A 104 -14.64 -32.34 46.53
N LEU A 105 -15.80 -32.37 47.17
CA LEU A 105 -17.01 -32.96 46.62
C LEU A 105 -17.97 -31.86 46.18
N VAL A 106 -18.27 -31.80 44.88
CA VAL A 106 -19.19 -30.81 44.30
C VAL A 106 -20.44 -31.46 43.68
N GLY A 107 -20.42 -32.77 43.45
CA GLY A 107 -21.46 -33.52 42.75
C GLY A 107 -22.23 -34.55 43.58
N GLN A 108 -22.32 -34.41 44.91
CA GLN A 108 -23.10 -35.34 45.74
C GLN A 108 -24.61 -35.27 45.42
N THR A 109 -25.29 -36.40 45.49
CA THR A 109 -26.75 -36.49 45.29
C THR A 109 -27.53 -35.68 46.33
N ALA A 110 -27.00 -35.58 47.56
CA ALA A 110 -27.48 -34.67 48.59
C ALA A 110 -26.53 -33.46 48.67
N PRO A 111 -26.95 -32.26 48.23
CA PRO A 111 -26.06 -31.08 48.19
C PRO A 111 -25.49 -30.67 49.56
N ALA A 112 -26.15 -31.02 50.66
CA ALA A 112 -25.64 -30.80 52.02
C ALA A 112 -24.39 -31.64 52.35
N GLU A 113 -24.03 -32.62 51.51
CA GLU A 113 -22.82 -33.42 51.63
C GLU A 113 -21.64 -32.86 50.83
N ASN A 114 -21.87 -31.88 49.95
CA ASN A 114 -20.78 -31.20 49.26
C ASN A 114 -19.87 -30.47 50.27
N GLY A 115 -18.61 -30.26 49.87
CA GLY A 115 -17.58 -29.66 50.71
C GLY A 115 -16.25 -30.41 50.62
N ILE A 116 -15.29 -30.03 51.47
CA ILE A 116 -13.98 -30.68 51.52
C ILE A 116 -14.01 -31.81 52.54
N TRP A 117 -13.57 -32.99 52.11
CA TRP A 117 -13.50 -34.21 52.92
C TRP A 117 -12.07 -34.72 52.99
N VAL A 118 -11.73 -35.38 54.09
CA VAL A 118 -10.49 -36.15 54.25
C VAL A 118 -10.81 -37.62 54.11
N THR A 119 -10.20 -38.28 53.11
CA THR A 119 -10.45 -39.70 52.84
C THR A 119 -9.85 -40.59 53.93
N ALA A 120 -10.38 -41.80 54.07
CA ALA A 120 -9.89 -42.80 55.01
C ALA A 120 -10.32 -44.20 54.58
N SER A 121 -9.69 -45.24 55.14
CA SER A 121 -10.12 -46.64 54.95
C SER A 121 -11.52 -46.94 55.52
N GLY A 122 -11.97 -46.13 56.48
CA GLY A 122 -13.33 -46.14 57.03
C GLY A 122 -14.17 -44.97 56.51
N ALA A 123 -15.13 -44.50 57.30
CA ALA A 123 -15.91 -43.31 56.94
C ALA A 123 -15.00 -42.08 56.82
N TRP A 124 -15.24 -41.25 55.80
CA TRP A 124 -14.52 -39.99 55.61
C TRP A 124 -15.03 -38.94 56.59
N ALA A 125 -14.14 -38.04 57.01
CA ALA A 125 -14.47 -36.88 57.84
C ALA A 125 -14.52 -35.62 56.98
N ARG A 126 -15.34 -34.63 57.35
CA ARG A 126 -15.19 -33.28 56.79
C ARG A 126 -13.82 -32.73 57.20
N ALA A 127 -13.22 -31.93 56.33
CA ALA A 127 -12.02 -31.21 56.69
C ALA A 127 -12.33 -30.12 57.73
N THR A 128 -11.37 -29.86 58.63
CA THR A 128 -11.49 -28.90 59.75
C THR A 128 -11.54 -27.43 59.33
N ASP A 129 -11.49 -27.16 58.03
CA ASP A 129 -11.63 -25.83 57.44
C ASP A 129 -12.89 -25.75 56.56
N MET A 130 -13.79 -26.73 56.70
CA MET A 130 -15.10 -26.78 56.07
C MET A 130 -16.09 -27.65 56.86
N ASP A 131 -15.99 -27.63 58.19
CA ASP A 131 -16.85 -28.37 59.12
C ASP A 131 -17.75 -27.47 59.98
N GLU A 132 -17.60 -26.15 59.88
CA GLU A 132 -18.53 -25.16 60.44
C GLU A 132 -19.19 -24.29 59.36
N GLY A 133 -20.43 -23.83 59.61
CA GLY A 133 -21.22 -23.08 58.62
C GLY A 133 -20.58 -21.76 58.18
N ALA A 134 -19.90 -21.08 59.11
CA ALA A 134 -19.19 -19.82 58.85
C ALA A 134 -17.98 -19.97 57.92
N GLU A 135 -17.46 -21.19 57.76
CA GLU A 135 -16.31 -21.49 56.88
C GLU A 135 -16.73 -21.75 55.43
N VAL A 136 -18.04 -21.89 55.17
CA VAL A 136 -18.55 -22.18 53.82
C VAL A 136 -18.70 -20.89 53.01
N GLN A 137 -19.24 -19.82 53.60
CA GLN A 137 -19.58 -18.63 52.84
C GLN A 137 -18.32 -17.89 52.36
N GLY A 138 -18.16 -17.79 51.04
CA GLY A 138 -17.07 -17.04 50.42
C GLY A 138 -15.78 -17.84 50.25
N THR A 139 -15.80 -19.17 50.42
CA THR A 139 -14.59 -19.99 50.33
C THR A 139 -14.27 -20.38 48.89
N TYR A 140 -13.00 -20.23 48.49
CA TYR A 140 -12.48 -20.82 47.24
C TYR A 140 -11.41 -21.88 47.48
N VAL A 141 -11.39 -22.88 46.60
CA VAL A 141 -10.62 -24.12 46.72
C VAL A 141 -9.94 -24.43 45.40
N TYR A 142 -8.60 -24.48 45.40
CA TYR A 142 -7.81 -24.91 44.25
C TYR A 142 -7.62 -26.44 44.24
N VAL A 143 -7.71 -27.05 43.06
CA VAL A 143 -7.57 -28.50 42.84
C VAL A 143 -6.23 -28.81 42.19
N ALA A 144 -5.38 -29.56 42.89
CA ALA A 144 -3.98 -29.79 42.50
C ALA A 144 -3.78 -30.97 41.53
N GLY A 145 -4.65 -31.97 41.57
CA GLY A 145 -4.55 -33.21 40.78
C GLY A 145 -5.84 -33.57 40.07
N GLY A 146 -5.84 -34.71 39.38
CA GLY A 146 -6.93 -35.15 38.52
C GLY A 146 -6.64 -34.99 37.03
N THR A 147 -7.49 -35.57 36.20
CA THR A 147 -7.44 -35.42 34.73
C THR A 147 -8.35 -34.28 34.28
N VAL A 148 -9.57 -34.22 34.83
CA VAL A 148 -10.60 -33.22 34.51
C VAL A 148 -10.54 -32.04 35.49
N GLY A 149 -10.24 -32.31 36.76
CA GLY A 149 -10.29 -31.37 37.87
C GLY A 149 -9.03 -30.51 38.07
N ARG A 150 -7.89 -30.90 37.50
CA ARG A 150 -6.59 -30.28 37.77
C ARG A 150 -6.54 -28.82 37.30
N SER A 151 -5.92 -27.97 38.11
CA SER A 151 -5.74 -26.53 37.86
C SER A 151 -7.03 -25.71 37.83
N LYS A 152 -8.14 -26.28 38.33
CA LYS A 152 -9.41 -25.58 38.48
C LYS A 152 -9.54 -25.02 39.90
N THR A 153 -10.23 -23.90 40.01
CA THR A 153 -10.64 -23.32 41.29
C THR A 153 -12.15 -23.42 41.42
N TYR A 154 -12.65 -23.79 42.58
CA TYR A 154 -14.08 -23.81 42.88
C TYR A 154 -14.38 -22.79 43.97
N PHE A 155 -15.48 -22.05 43.84
CA PHE A 155 -15.95 -21.08 44.81
C PHE A 155 -17.32 -21.50 45.34
N THR A 156 -17.60 -21.20 46.60
CA THR A 156 -18.96 -21.29 47.16
C THR A 156 -19.32 -20.02 47.90
N GLY A 157 -20.50 -19.48 47.55
CA GLY A 157 -21.13 -18.36 48.26
C GLY A 157 -22.29 -18.82 49.15
N SER A 158 -22.42 -20.12 49.41
CA SER A 158 -23.59 -20.68 50.10
C SER A 158 -23.64 -20.20 51.55
N GLU A 159 -24.78 -19.65 51.97
CA GLU A 159 -25.03 -19.30 53.38
C GLU A 159 -25.46 -20.55 54.14
N VAL A 160 -24.59 -21.06 55.01
CA VAL A 160 -24.83 -22.28 55.79
C VAL A 160 -24.94 -21.94 57.27
N THR A 161 -26.08 -22.26 57.87
CA THR A 161 -26.27 -22.16 59.32
C THR A 161 -26.01 -23.51 60.00
N THR A 162 -26.42 -24.61 59.36
CA THR A 162 -26.29 -25.98 59.90
C THR A 162 -25.63 -26.91 58.88
N ILE A 163 -24.37 -27.28 59.15
CA ILE A 163 -23.60 -28.24 58.34
C ILE A 163 -24.30 -29.61 58.28
N GLY A 164 -24.32 -30.21 57.09
CA GLY A 164 -24.95 -31.50 56.83
C GLY A 164 -26.47 -31.45 56.68
N THR A 165 -27.09 -30.27 56.84
CA THR A 165 -28.53 -30.06 56.56
C THR A 165 -28.74 -29.04 55.45
N ASP A 166 -28.08 -27.89 55.53
CA ASP A 166 -28.21 -26.84 54.50
C ASP A 166 -27.42 -27.24 53.23
N PRO A 167 -27.96 -26.96 52.03
CA PRO A 167 -27.31 -27.32 50.76
C PRO A 167 -26.06 -26.47 50.50
N ILE A 168 -24.99 -27.09 49.99
CA ILE A 168 -23.76 -26.40 49.61
C ILE A 168 -23.56 -26.54 48.09
N THR A 169 -23.48 -25.41 47.40
CA THR A 169 -23.24 -25.36 45.96
C THR A 169 -21.87 -24.76 45.68
N PHE A 170 -21.07 -25.47 44.87
CA PHE A 170 -19.80 -24.97 44.35
C PHE A 170 -19.95 -24.63 42.88
N THR A 171 -19.29 -23.55 42.47
CA THR A 171 -19.19 -23.12 41.09
C THR A 171 -17.73 -23.11 40.70
N GLU A 172 -17.39 -23.68 39.54
CA GLU A 172 -16.04 -23.57 38.98
C GLU A 172 -15.75 -22.10 38.65
N ALA A 173 -14.73 -21.53 39.27
CA ALA A 173 -14.20 -20.22 38.95
C ALA A 173 -13.37 -20.34 37.67
N ARG A 174 -13.74 -19.60 36.62
CA ARG A 174 -13.04 -19.59 35.34
C ARG A 174 -11.91 -18.56 35.38
N ASN A 175 -10.70 -18.92 34.93
CA ASN A 175 -9.58 -17.98 34.76
C ASN A 175 -9.95 -16.92 33.71
N GLY A 176 -9.58 -15.65 33.91
CA GLY A 176 -9.96 -14.49 33.08
C GLY A 176 -9.69 -14.56 31.57
N ASN A 177 -9.09 -15.64 31.06
CA ASN A 177 -8.93 -15.92 29.64
C ASN A 177 -10.20 -16.46 28.95
N PHE A 178 -11.21 -16.93 29.69
CA PHE A 178 -12.49 -17.35 29.06
C PHE A 178 -13.19 -16.20 28.32
N LEU A 179 -12.86 -14.96 28.68
CA LEU A 179 -13.35 -13.76 28.00
C LEU A 179 -12.78 -13.62 26.59
N LEU A 180 -11.53 -14.05 26.37
CA LEU A 180 -10.92 -14.08 25.05
C LEU A 180 -11.53 -15.21 24.23
N ASP A 181 -11.63 -16.43 24.79
CA ASP A 181 -12.22 -17.57 24.06
C ASP A 181 -13.70 -17.36 23.69
N GLU A 182 -14.48 -16.72 24.58
CA GLU A 182 -15.90 -16.45 24.34
C GLU A 182 -16.12 -15.19 23.47
N LEU A 183 -15.18 -14.25 23.47
CA LEU A 183 -15.15 -13.14 22.52
C LEU A 183 -14.75 -13.64 21.13
N ASP A 184 -13.70 -14.45 21.02
CA ASP A 184 -13.20 -15.05 19.77
C ASP A 184 -14.25 -15.99 19.15
N ALA A 185 -14.91 -16.81 19.97
CA ALA A 185 -15.99 -17.68 19.50
C ALA A 185 -17.25 -16.89 19.09
N LYS A 186 -17.49 -15.72 19.68
CA LYS A 186 -18.60 -14.83 19.28
C LYS A 186 -18.26 -14.03 18.02
N LEU A 187 -17.04 -13.55 17.90
CA LEU A 187 -16.47 -12.88 16.73
C LEU A 187 -16.48 -13.80 15.51
N ALA A 188 -16.14 -15.08 15.70
CA ALA A 188 -16.20 -16.10 14.66
C ALA A 188 -17.63 -16.56 14.29
N SER A 189 -18.64 -16.23 15.12
CA SER A 189 -20.03 -16.68 14.92
C SER A 189 -21.00 -15.60 14.41
N ASP A 190 -20.54 -14.36 14.29
CA ASP A 190 -21.35 -13.23 13.84
C ASP A 190 -20.88 -12.79 12.44
N GLU A 191 -21.46 -13.39 11.40
CA GLU A 191 -21.14 -13.09 10.00
C GLU A 191 -21.38 -11.62 9.60
N ASN A 192 -22.04 -10.82 10.47
CA ASN A 192 -22.30 -9.39 10.25
C ASN A 192 -21.32 -8.44 10.96
N LEU A 193 -20.39 -8.95 11.78
CA LEU A 193 -19.37 -8.12 12.46
C LEU A 193 -17.94 -8.36 11.95
N ALA A 194 -17.71 -9.39 11.16
CA ALA A 194 -16.45 -9.57 10.41
C ALA A 194 -16.22 -8.47 9.35
N ASP A 195 -17.25 -7.68 9.03
CA ASP A 195 -17.22 -6.56 8.07
C ASP A 195 -17.07 -5.18 8.77
N LEU A 196 -16.77 -5.15 10.08
CA LEU A 196 -16.66 -3.91 10.87
C LEU A 196 -15.32 -3.72 11.60
N ASP A 197 -14.41 -4.69 11.53
CA ASP A 197 -13.05 -4.55 12.09
C ASP A 197 -12.14 -3.65 11.23
N ASP A 198 -12.58 -3.30 10.02
CA ASP A 198 -11.99 -2.26 9.21
C ASP A 198 -13.10 -1.34 8.63
N PRO A 199 -13.31 -0.13 9.17
CA PRO A 199 -14.24 0.83 8.58
C PRO A 199 -13.83 1.25 7.16
N ASP A 200 -12.57 1.00 6.76
CA ASP A 200 -12.13 1.13 5.38
C ASP A 200 -12.48 -0.11 4.54
N GLU A 201 -12.58 -1.35 5.06
CA GLU A 201 -13.16 -2.48 4.30
C GLU A 201 -14.67 -2.35 4.12
N ALA A 202 -15.42 -1.90 5.13
CA ALA A 202 -16.87 -1.65 4.97
C ALA A 202 -17.13 -0.54 3.95
N ARG A 203 -16.27 0.49 3.95
CA ARG A 203 -16.30 1.56 2.94
C ARG A 203 -15.81 1.07 1.59
N VAL A 204 -14.78 0.23 1.54
CA VAL A 204 -14.24 -0.35 0.29
C VAL A 204 -15.19 -1.39 -0.28
N ASN A 205 -15.98 -2.12 0.50
CA ASN A 205 -16.99 -3.08 0.02
C ASN A 205 -18.24 -2.36 -0.48
N ILE A 206 -18.66 -1.27 0.17
CA ILE A 206 -19.73 -0.39 -0.34
C ILE A 206 -19.26 0.41 -1.57
N LEU A 207 -18.03 0.94 -1.55
CA LEU A 207 -17.43 1.63 -2.71
C LEU A 207 -17.04 0.67 -3.84
N ALA A 208 -16.69 -0.58 -3.57
CA ALA A 208 -16.40 -1.60 -4.58
C ALA A 208 -17.68 -2.18 -5.18
N ALA A 209 -18.77 -2.26 -4.41
CA ALA A 209 -20.10 -2.55 -4.97
C ALA A 209 -20.59 -1.40 -5.88
N ASP A 210 -20.33 -0.14 -5.52
CA ASP A 210 -20.65 1.03 -6.37
C ASP A 210 -19.65 1.22 -7.54
N LEU A 211 -18.36 0.89 -7.40
CA LEU A 211 -17.36 0.95 -8.47
C LEU A 211 -17.48 -0.21 -9.46
N ASN A 212 -18.04 -1.35 -9.04
CA ASN A 212 -18.24 -2.54 -9.88
C ASN A 212 -19.69 -2.67 -10.38
N ALA A 213 -20.59 -1.72 -10.05
CA ALA A 213 -21.90 -1.67 -10.67
C ALA A 213 -21.74 -1.25 -12.15
N PRO A 214 -22.13 -2.10 -13.12
CA PRO A 214 -21.98 -1.76 -14.53
C PRO A 214 -22.83 -0.52 -14.86
N ILE A 215 -22.20 0.54 -15.38
CA ILE A 215 -22.89 1.75 -15.86
C ILE A 215 -23.85 1.33 -16.99
N PRO A 216 -25.18 1.47 -16.82
CA PRO A 216 -26.12 0.99 -17.82
C PRO A 216 -25.99 1.77 -19.13
N THR A 217 -25.92 1.03 -20.24
CA THR A 217 -25.87 1.61 -21.58
C THR A 217 -27.27 1.78 -22.15
N LEU A 218 -27.60 2.99 -22.59
CA LEU A 218 -28.92 3.37 -23.07
C LEU A 218 -28.87 3.83 -24.53
N ASN A 219 -29.63 3.15 -25.39
CA ASN A 219 -29.83 3.59 -26.77
C ASN A 219 -31.08 4.46 -26.83
N ALA A 220 -30.88 5.78 -26.90
CA ALA A 220 -31.99 6.71 -26.96
C ALA A 220 -32.67 6.65 -28.34
N THR A 221 -33.97 6.86 -28.33
CA THR A 221 -34.84 6.96 -29.51
C THR A 221 -35.57 8.30 -29.50
N GLY A 222 -36.09 8.74 -30.65
CA GLY A 222 -36.72 10.08 -30.76
C GLY A 222 -35.87 11.05 -31.59
N THR A 223 -35.97 12.35 -31.33
CA THR A 223 -35.14 13.40 -31.97
C THR A 223 -33.96 13.76 -31.08
N GLY A 224 -32.94 14.46 -31.60
CA GLY A 224 -31.80 14.90 -30.79
C GLY A 224 -32.12 15.89 -29.67
N ASP A 225 -33.34 16.45 -29.65
CA ASP A 225 -33.82 17.36 -28.60
C ASP A 225 -34.85 16.72 -27.66
N VAL A 226 -35.52 15.65 -28.07
CA VAL A 226 -36.54 14.96 -27.26
C VAL A 226 -36.33 13.46 -27.43
N MET A 227 -35.75 12.86 -26.40
CA MET A 227 -35.29 11.49 -26.40
C MET A 227 -36.02 10.63 -25.36
N THR A 228 -36.14 9.34 -25.66
CA THR A 228 -36.65 8.33 -24.74
C THR A 228 -35.79 7.07 -24.76
N ALA A 229 -35.59 6.44 -23.61
CA ALA A 229 -34.90 5.16 -23.46
C ALA A 229 -35.65 4.22 -22.49
N SER A 230 -35.45 2.91 -22.63
CA SER A 230 -35.98 1.93 -21.68
C SER A 230 -35.21 1.98 -20.36
N ALA A 231 -35.90 1.82 -19.24
CA ALA A 231 -35.25 1.73 -17.94
C ALA A 231 -34.43 0.43 -17.81
N PRO A 232 -33.20 0.51 -17.25
CA PRO A 232 -32.46 -0.67 -16.81
C PRO A 232 -33.24 -1.49 -15.78
N ALA A 233 -32.95 -2.79 -15.72
CA ALA A 233 -33.60 -3.69 -14.78
C ALA A 233 -33.42 -3.22 -13.33
N GLY A 234 -34.52 -3.14 -12.57
CA GLY A 234 -34.51 -2.72 -11.16
C GLY A 234 -34.60 -1.20 -10.93
N MET A 235 -34.53 -0.37 -11.98
CA MET A 235 -34.70 1.08 -11.84
C MET A 235 -36.18 1.42 -11.60
N THR A 236 -36.47 2.15 -10.52
CA THR A 236 -37.82 2.57 -10.13
C THR A 236 -38.05 4.09 -10.22
N GLY A 237 -36.98 4.85 -10.53
CA GLY A 237 -36.97 6.30 -10.69
C GLY A 237 -35.54 6.83 -10.76
N TYR A 238 -35.39 8.14 -10.96
CA TYR A 238 -34.08 8.81 -10.92
C TYR A 238 -33.60 9.00 -9.48
N ALA A 239 -32.33 8.70 -9.24
CA ALA A 239 -31.64 9.03 -8.00
C ALA A 239 -30.39 9.86 -8.32
N ASN A 240 -30.15 10.90 -7.52
CA ASN A 240 -29.00 11.79 -7.67
C ASN A 240 -27.69 11.00 -7.55
N GLY A 241 -26.77 11.20 -8.49
CA GLY A 241 -25.51 10.46 -8.59
C GLY A 241 -25.54 9.23 -9.49
N GLN A 242 -26.71 8.79 -9.98
CA GLN A 242 -26.80 7.68 -10.92
C GLN A 242 -26.16 8.02 -12.28
N GLU A 243 -25.36 7.10 -12.82
CA GLU A 243 -24.65 7.29 -14.07
C GLU A 243 -25.18 6.38 -15.19
N PHE A 244 -25.16 6.89 -16.42
CA PHE A 244 -25.59 6.18 -17.62
C PHE A 244 -24.66 6.48 -18.78
N LEU A 245 -24.43 5.49 -19.64
CA LEU A 245 -23.81 5.70 -20.94
C LEU A 245 -24.89 5.83 -22.00
N VAL A 246 -25.15 7.05 -22.47
CA VAL A 246 -26.27 7.35 -23.37
C VAL A 246 -25.77 7.52 -24.80
N TYR A 247 -26.46 6.87 -25.74
CA TYR A 247 -26.32 7.11 -27.18
C TYR A 247 -27.52 7.94 -27.65
N PRO A 248 -27.36 9.25 -27.90
CA PRO A 248 -28.41 10.10 -28.43
C PRO A 248 -28.91 9.61 -29.79
N SER A 249 -30.19 9.82 -30.08
CA SER A 249 -30.79 9.42 -31.35
C SER A 249 -30.42 10.34 -32.53
N GLY A 250 -29.92 11.54 -32.24
CA GLY A 250 -29.54 12.56 -33.22
C GLY A 250 -28.79 13.72 -32.56
N ALA A 251 -28.34 14.68 -33.37
CA ALA A 251 -27.74 15.91 -32.84
C ALA A 251 -28.81 16.84 -32.27
N ASN A 252 -28.50 17.49 -31.14
CA ASN A 252 -29.40 18.49 -30.55
C ASN A 252 -29.31 19.80 -31.35
N THR A 253 -30.43 20.49 -31.48
CA THR A 253 -30.54 21.74 -32.24
C THR A 253 -30.64 22.99 -31.35
N GLY A 254 -30.81 22.80 -30.04
CA GLY A 254 -30.94 23.87 -29.05
C GLY A 254 -30.41 23.49 -27.67
N ALA A 255 -30.72 24.34 -26.68
CA ALA A 255 -30.03 24.37 -25.39
C ALA A 255 -30.55 23.39 -24.33
N ASP A 256 -31.74 22.82 -24.55
CA ASP A 256 -32.43 21.95 -23.59
C ASP A 256 -32.89 20.62 -24.22
N PRO A 257 -31.97 19.80 -24.77
CA PRO A 257 -32.35 18.44 -25.14
C PRO A 257 -32.74 17.65 -23.88
N THR A 258 -33.73 16.77 -23.99
CA THR A 258 -34.26 15.99 -22.86
C THR A 258 -34.20 14.49 -23.11
N LEU A 259 -34.04 13.72 -22.04
CA LEU A 259 -34.16 12.25 -22.07
C LEU A 259 -35.14 11.79 -20.98
N ASP A 260 -36.12 10.98 -21.37
CA ASP A 260 -36.98 10.23 -20.44
C ASP A 260 -36.57 8.75 -20.45
N ILE A 261 -36.21 8.23 -19.28
CA ILE A 261 -35.82 6.84 -19.07
C ILE A 261 -37.00 6.12 -18.41
N GLY A 262 -37.53 5.08 -19.05
CA GLY A 262 -38.59 4.24 -18.48
C GLY A 262 -39.94 4.92 -18.29
N GLY A 263 -40.12 6.17 -18.74
CA GLY A 263 -41.35 6.94 -18.51
C GLY A 263 -41.40 7.59 -17.12
N PHE A 264 -40.25 7.81 -16.47
CA PHE A 264 -40.17 8.49 -15.17
C PHE A 264 -40.30 10.01 -15.28
N GLY A 265 -40.25 10.56 -16.50
CA GLY A 265 -40.37 11.98 -16.81
C GLY A 265 -39.10 12.51 -17.46
N PRO A 266 -39.19 13.45 -18.41
CA PRO A 266 -38.03 13.94 -19.14
C PRO A 266 -37.15 14.83 -18.24
N LEU A 267 -35.85 14.54 -18.19
CA LEU A 267 -34.85 15.44 -17.60
C LEU A 267 -34.00 16.10 -18.69
N PRO A 268 -33.62 17.39 -18.54
CA PRO A 268 -32.75 18.09 -19.47
C PRO A 268 -31.30 17.62 -19.33
N PHE A 269 -30.56 17.61 -20.44
CA PHE A 269 -29.11 17.54 -20.39
C PHE A 269 -28.51 18.92 -20.12
N LYS A 270 -27.44 18.94 -19.34
CA LYS A 270 -26.62 20.10 -19.01
C LYS A 270 -25.15 19.77 -19.22
N ASP A 271 -24.32 20.78 -19.42
CA ASP A 271 -22.87 20.61 -19.52
C ASP A 271 -22.25 20.15 -18.19
N GLU A 272 -20.92 19.91 -18.19
CA GLU A 272 -20.18 19.45 -17.01
C GLU A 272 -20.29 20.41 -15.80
N GLY A 273 -20.49 21.71 -16.05
CA GLY A 273 -20.69 22.75 -15.04
C GLY A 273 -22.15 22.98 -14.65
N GLY A 274 -23.11 22.27 -15.25
CA GLY A 274 -24.55 22.45 -15.04
C GLY A 274 -25.18 23.58 -15.88
N GLY A 275 -24.48 24.10 -16.87
CA GLY A 275 -24.98 25.07 -17.85
C GLY A 275 -25.80 24.44 -18.98
N ASP A 276 -26.53 25.27 -19.73
CA ASP A 276 -27.30 24.82 -20.89
C ASP A 276 -26.38 24.38 -22.03
N LEU A 277 -26.83 23.42 -22.86
CA LEU A 277 -26.07 22.98 -24.03
C LEU A 277 -26.16 23.99 -25.18
N VAL A 278 -25.34 23.82 -26.21
CA VAL A 278 -25.48 24.48 -27.51
C VAL A 278 -25.72 23.44 -28.61
N ALA A 279 -26.16 23.90 -29.79
CA ALA A 279 -26.41 23.01 -30.92
C ALA A 279 -25.17 22.16 -31.25
N ASP A 280 -25.39 20.88 -31.58
CA ASP A 280 -24.39 19.86 -31.89
C ASP A 280 -23.51 19.34 -30.73
N ASP A 281 -23.75 19.78 -29.49
CA ASP A 281 -23.06 19.22 -28.31
C ASP A 281 -23.38 17.73 -28.06
N LEU A 282 -24.57 17.29 -28.48
CA LEU A 282 -24.94 15.89 -28.64
C LEU A 282 -24.86 15.52 -30.12
N SER A 283 -24.50 14.27 -30.38
CA SER A 283 -24.43 13.74 -31.75
C SER A 283 -24.95 12.32 -31.79
N GLY A 284 -25.80 12.04 -32.78
CA GLY A 284 -26.37 10.71 -32.98
C GLY A 284 -25.29 9.64 -33.16
N GLY A 285 -25.40 8.55 -32.39
CA GLY A 285 -24.45 7.43 -32.46
C GLY A 285 -23.12 7.63 -31.74
N ARG A 286 -22.92 8.74 -31.01
CA ARG A 286 -21.79 8.92 -30.09
C ARG A 286 -22.24 8.68 -28.64
N PRO A 287 -21.45 7.96 -27.82
CA PRO A 287 -21.78 7.78 -26.40
C PRO A 287 -21.37 9.00 -25.58
N TYR A 288 -22.22 9.35 -24.62
CA TYR A 288 -21.97 10.36 -23.60
C TYR A 288 -22.18 9.71 -22.23
N LEU A 289 -21.19 9.83 -21.35
CA LEU A 289 -21.36 9.46 -19.95
C LEU A 289 -22.08 10.60 -19.28
N VAL A 290 -23.23 10.30 -18.67
CA VAL A 290 -24.07 11.31 -18.01
C VAL A 290 -24.40 10.88 -16.60
N ARG A 291 -24.54 11.87 -15.71
CA ARG A 291 -24.89 11.66 -14.31
C ARG A 291 -26.14 12.43 -13.96
N VAL A 292 -27.12 11.75 -13.38
CA VAL A 292 -28.28 12.36 -12.74
C VAL A 292 -27.79 13.30 -11.64
N SER A 293 -28.08 14.58 -11.78
CA SER A 293 -27.58 15.65 -10.92
C SER A 293 -28.73 16.60 -10.55
N GLY A 294 -28.45 17.59 -9.68
CA GLY A 294 -29.43 18.62 -9.28
C GLY A 294 -30.69 18.02 -8.65
N ALA A 295 -30.68 17.64 -7.37
CA ALA A 295 -31.86 17.04 -6.71
C ALA A 295 -32.58 15.90 -7.49
N ALA A 296 -31.88 15.24 -8.43
CA ALA A 296 -32.40 14.30 -9.43
C ALA A 296 -33.34 14.88 -10.51
N ASP A 297 -33.08 16.11 -10.97
CA ASP A 297 -33.88 16.84 -11.96
C ASP A 297 -33.17 17.16 -13.29
N GLN A 298 -31.90 16.77 -13.47
CA GLN A 298 -31.14 16.98 -14.70
C GLN A 298 -30.07 15.90 -14.96
N PHE A 299 -29.57 15.81 -16.19
CA PHE A 299 -28.41 14.99 -16.57
C PHE A 299 -27.21 15.88 -16.89
N ASN A 300 -26.15 15.86 -16.07
CA ASN A 300 -24.90 16.53 -16.41
C ASN A 300 -24.04 15.61 -17.29
N ILE A 301 -23.53 16.15 -18.40
CA ILE A 301 -22.61 15.44 -19.29
C ILE A 301 -21.21 15.45 -18.67
N LEU A 302 -20.65 14.26 -18.45
CA LEU A 302 -19.33 14.07 -17.86
C LEU A 302 -18.22 13.86 -18.90
N THR A 303 -18.58 13.62 -20.17
CA THR A 303 -17.62 13.38 -21.25
C THR A 303 -18.01 14.09 -22.54
N ARG A 304 -17.02 14.58 -23.29
CA ARG A 304 -17.23 15.20 -24.63
C ARG A 304 -17.16 14.11 -25.70
N GLY A 305 -18.31 13.59 -26.11
CA GLY A 305 -18.53 12.47 -27.05
C GLY A 305 -17.33 12.03 -27.92
N TYR A 306 -16.77 10.87 -27.60
CA TYR A 306 -15.60 10.30 -28.29
C TYR A 306 -15.97 9.53 -29.57
N ASN A 307 -15.05 9.51 -30.56
CA ASN A 307 -15.03 8.45 -31.57
C ASN A 307 -14.57 7.13 -30.92
N ARG A 308 -15.05 6.00 -31.45
CA ARG A 308 -14.97 4.65 -30.86
C ARG A 308 -13.68 4.18 -30.14
N PRO A 309 -12.43 4.64 -30.39
CA PRO A 309 -11.26 4.05 -29.72
C PRO A 309 -11.00 4.48 -28.26
N LEU A 310 -11.69 5.50 -27.72
CA LEU A 310 -11.43 6.03 -26.36
C LEU A 310 -12.43 5.56 -25.28
N VAL A 311 -13.47 4.83 -25.67
CA VAL A 311 -14.40 4.18 -24.72
C VAL A 311 -13.81 2.90 -24.14
N ASP A 312 -12.81 2.32 -24.81
CA ASP A 312 -12.07 1.14 -24.35
C ASP A 312 -11.06 1.46 -23.22
N GLY A 313 -10.76 2.74 -22.99
CA GLY A 313 -9.82 3.18 -21.94
C GLY A 313 -10.46 3.45 -20.57
N LEU A 314 -11.74 3.84 -20.51
CA LEU A 314 -12.47 4.00 -19.25
C LEU A 314 -13.25 2.74 -18.82
N ALA A 315 -13.38 1.74 -19.71
CA ALA A 315 -13.90 0.40 -19.39
C ALA A 315 -12.90 -0.50 -18.62
N GLY A 316 -11.81 0.10 -18.11
CA GLY A 316 -10.66 -0.58 -17.51
C GLY A 316 -10.82 -1.04 -16.06
N LYS A 317 -11.99 -0.91 -15.43
CA LYS A 317 -12.30 -1.65 -14.20
C LYS A 317 -13.07 -2.93 -14.56
N ALA A 318 -12.27 -3.97 -14.84
CA ALA A 318 -12.62 -5.38 -14.79
C ALA A 318 -13.82 -5.89 -15.62
N ALA A 319 -13.72 -5.89 -16.96
CA ALA A 319 -14.16 -7.01 -17.82
C ALA A 319 -13.76 -6.82 -19.30
N LYS A 320 -12.53 -7.25 -19.62
CA LYS A 320 -12.12 -7.78 -20.93
C LYS A 320 -13.18 -8.74 -21.47
N PHE A 321 -13.38 -8.79 -22.79
CA PHE A 321 -13.95 -9.93 -23.53
C PHE A 321 -15.23 -10.50 -22.89
N THR A 322 -16.41 -10.42 -23.51
CA THR A 322 -17.39 -11.48 -23.22
C THR A 322 -16.64 -12.78 -23.45
N PRO A 323 -16.41 -13.64 -22.42
CA PRO A 323 -15.83 -14.94 -22.69
C PRO A 323 -16.78 -15.51 -23.74
N ILE A 324 -16.25 -15.91 -24.89
CA ILE A 324 -17.09 -16.68 -25.80
C ILE A 324 -17.42 -17.93 -24.99
N VAL A 325 -18.62 -17.94 -24.44
CA VAL A 325 -19.06 -18.98 -23.54
C VAL A 325 -19.17 -20.23 -24.39
N SER A 326 -18.40 -21.25 -24.03
CA SER A 326 -18.54 -22.56 -24.65
C SER A 326 -19.75 -23.26 -24.05
N VAL A 327 -20.77 -23.52 -24.86
CA VAL A 327 -21.90 -24.36 -24.46
C VAL A 327 -21.87 -25.63 -25.30
N SER A 328 -21.92 -26.77 -24.63
CA SER A 328 -22.19 -28.04 -25.29
C SER A 328 -23.66 -28.34 -25.15
N SER A 329 -24.29 -28.80 -26.24
CA SER A 329 -25.63 -29.35 -26.10
C SER A 329 -25.59 -30.46 -25.04
N SER A 330 -26.67 -30.61 -24.26
CA SER A 330 -26.78 -31.62 -23.19
C SER A 330 -27.98 -32.55 -23.40
N GLY A 331 -28.78 -32.32 -24.45
CA GLY A 331 -29.93 -33.14 -24.82
C GLY A 331 -30.70 -32.57 -26.02
N GLY A 332 -31.86 -33.14 -26.32
CA GLY A 332 -32.72 -32.74 -27.45
C GLY A 332 -32.65 -33.72 -28.62
N THR A 333 -33.10 -33.29 -29.80
CA THR A 333 -32.93 -34.03 -31.08
C THR A 333 -32.02 -33.24 -32.02
N ALA A 334 -31.54 -33.87 -33.09
CA ALA A 334 -30.73 -33.24 -34.14
C ALA A 334 -31.25 -31.87 -34.62
N ASP A 335 -32.58 -31.67 -34.65
CA ASP A 335 -33.23 -30.44 -35.13
C ASP A 335 -33.82 -29.56 -34.01
N ALA A 336 -33.71 -29.98 -32.75
CA ALA A 336 -34.17 -29.23 -31.58
C ALA A 336 -33.26 -29.53 -30.38
N GLN A 337 -32.09 -28.91 -30.38
CA GLN A 337 -31.05 -29.15 -29.39
C GLN A 337 -31.23 -28.26 -28.16
N THR A 338 -30.80 -28.78 -27.02
CA THR A 338 -30.84 -28.06 -25.74
C THR A 338 -29.45 -28.10 -25.11
N ALA A 339 -29.05 -26.99 -24.47
CA ALA A 339 -27.77 -26.86 -23.76
C ALA A 339 -28.01 -26.31 -22.35
N SER A 340 -27.13 -26.66 -21.42
CA SER A 340 -27.18 -26.08 -20.06
C SER A 340 -26.63 -24.66 -20.07
N ALA A 341 -27.30 -23.74 -19.37
CA ALA A 341 -26.81 -22.38 -19.20
C ALA A 341 -25.65 -22.33 -18.19
N PRO A 342 -24.60 -21.52 -18.45
CA PRO A 342 -23.64 -21.14 -17.43
C PRO A 342 -24.29 -20.28 -16.33
N SER A 343 -23.64 -20.18 -15.17
CA SER A 343 -24.08 -19.33 -14.06
C SER A 343 -24.22 -17.86 -14.50
N GLY A 344 -25.37 -17.24 -14.24
CA GLY A 344 -25.67 -15.83 -14.58
C GLY A 344 -26.19 -15.61 -16.01
N TYR A 345 -26.52 -16.68 -16.74
CA TYR A 345 -27.07 -16.62 -18.09
C TYR A 345 -28.61 -16.70 -18.06
N ASP A 346 -29.25 -15.65 -17.56
CA ASP A 346 -30.69 -15.65 -17.22
C ASP A 346 -31.61 -15.14 -18.35
N ALA A 347 -31.05 -14.61 -19.45
CA ALA A 347 -31.77 -14.17 -20.64
C ALA A 347 -30.87 -14.14 -21.88
N TYR A 348 -31.45 -14.28 -23.08
CA TYR A 348 -30.72 -14.02 -24.32
C TYR A 348 -30.60 -12.53 -24.60
N ILE A 349 -29.37 -12.05 -24.75
CA ILE A 349 -29.08 -10.65 -25.05
C ILE A 349 -28.75 -10.52 -26.53
N ASP A 350 -29.35 -9.56 -27.23
CA ASP A 350 -29.07 -9.40 -28.66
C ASP A 350 -27.64 -8.95 -28.92
N GLY A 351 -27.00 -9.58 -29.90
CA GLY A 351 -25.58 -9.40 -30.18
C GLY A 351 -24.64 -10.27 -29.36
N GLN A 352 -25.13 -11.05 -28.39
CA GLN A 352 -24.35 -11.99 -27.59
C GLN A 352 -23.78 -13.13 -28.44
N VAL A 353 -22.48 -13.44 -28.26
CA VAL A 353 -21.77 -14.47 -29.02
C VAL A 353 -21.47 -15.68 -28.12
N VAL A 354 -21.70 -16.88 -28.64
CA VAL A 354 -21.56 -18.16 -27.95
C VAL A 354 -20.78 -19.11 -28.86
N LEU A 355 -19.85 -19.89 -28.29
CA LEU A 355 -19.20 -20.99 -29.00
C LEU A 355 -19.99 -22.25 -28.67
N TRP A 356 -20.67 -22.78 -29.67
CA TRP A 356 -21.58 -23.90 -29.47
C TRP A 356 -20.99 -25.19 -30.05
N LEU A 357 -21.06 -26.26 -29.26
CA LEU A 357 -20.78 -27.62 -29.70
C LEU A 357 -22.11 -28.40 -29.79
N PRO A 358 -22.61 -28.70 -31.01
CA PRO A 358 -23.78 -29.54 -31.21
C PRO A 358 -23.44 -31.01 -30.90
N ASN A 359 -24.44 -31.76 -30.46
CA ASN A 359 -24.28 -33.19 -30.12
C ASN A 359 -24.73 -34.14 -31.23
N ASP A 360 -25.41 -33.60 -32.23
CA ASP A 360 -25.97 -34.32 -33.36
C ASP A 360 -25.95 -33.41 -34.58
N THR A 361 -25.82 -34.02 -35.76
CA THR A 361 -25.86 -33.30 -37.03
C THR A 361 -27.32 -33.06 -37.43
N ASN A 362 -27.70 -31.83 -37.79
CA ASN A 362 -29.09 -31.50 -38.10
C ASN A 362 -29.62 -32.27 -39.33
N THR A 363 -30.88 -32.73 -39.27
CA THR A 363 -31.53 -33.53 -40.33
C THR A 363 -32.62 -32.78 -41.10
N ALA A 364 -33.02 -31.61 -40.62
CA ALA A 364 -33.99 -30.71 -41.24
C ALA A 364 -33.44 -29.28 -41.38
N ALA A 365 -34.13 -28.47 -42.18
CA ALA A 365 -33.85 -27.03 -42.27
C ALA A 365 -34.42 -26.27 -41.06
N ASP A 366 -33.77 -25.18 -40.65
CA ASP A 366 -34.12 -24.35 -39.47
C ASP A 366 -34.15 -25.13 -38.12
N PRO A 367 -33.08 -25.85 -37.75
CA PRO A 367 -32.96 -26.47 -36.44
C PRO A 367 -32.93 -25.40 -35.33
N THR A 368 -33.30 -25.79 -34.12
CA THR A 368 -33.37 -24.87 -32.97
C THR A 368 -32.36 -25.22 -31.88
N LEU A 369 -31.91 -24.19 -31.15
CA LEU A 369 -31.09 -24.32 -29.96
C LEU A 369 -31.74 -23.55 -28.80
N ASP A 370 -31.93 -24.24 -27.67
CA ASP A 370 -32.36 -23.67 -26.40
C ASP A 370 -31.24 -23.81 -25.35
N ILE A 371 -30.74 -22.71 -24.80
CA ILE A 371 -29.69 -22.69 -23.78
C ILE A 371 -30.33 -22.28 -22.46
N GLY A 372 -30.22 -23.13 -21.43
CA GLY A 372 -30.74 -22.86 -20.09
C GLY A 372 -32.25 -22.94 -19.94
N GLY A 373 -32.98 -23.36 -20.99
CA GLY A 373 -34.45 -23.38 -20.97
C GLY A 373 -35.08 -22.00 -21.11
N LEU A 374 -34.35 -21.03 -21.68
CA LEU A 374 -34.80 -19.66 -21.92
C LEU A 374 -35.71 -19.55 -23.16
N GLY A 375 -35.81 -20.63 -23.94
CA GLY A 375 -36.68 -20.78 -25.10
C GLY A 375 -35.89 -21.14 -26.36
N PRO A 376 -36.44 -21.98 -27.25
CA PRO A 376 -35.74 -22.39 -28.46
C PRO A 376 -35.71 -21.26 -29.50
N LEU A 377 -34.53 -21.00 -30.06
CA LEU A 377 -34.36 -20.09 -31.19
C LEU A 377 -33.82 -20.85 -32.40
N ALA A 378 -34.30 -20.50 -33.60
CA ALA A 378 -33.79 -21.08 -34.83
C ALA A 378 -32.31 -20.73 -35.03
N VAL A 379 -31.51 -21.68 -35.52
CA VAL A 379 -30.12 -21.46 -35.91
C VAL A 379 -30.08 -21.26 -37.42
N ARG A 380 -29.53 -20.12 -37.85
CA ARG A 380 -29.56 -19.66 -39.24
C ARG A 380 -28.18 -19.23 -39.72
N ARG A 381 -27.99 -19.25 -41.04
CA ARG A 381 -26.74 -18.85 -41.67
C ARG A 381 -26.41 -17.39 -41.41
N ALA A 382 -25.17 -17.02 -41.72
CA ALA A 382 -24.68 -15.65 -41.61
C ALA A 382 -25.52 -14.65 -42.42
N ASP A 383 -26.29 -15.03 -43.45
CA ASP A 383 -27.16 -14.10 -44.20
C ASP A 383 -28.61 -14.07 -43.67
N GLY A 384 -28.92 -14.83 -42.61
CA GLY A 384 -30.26 -14.95 -42.04
C GLY A 384 -31.15 -15.97 -42.74
N THR A 385 -30.66 -16.70 -43.74
CA THR A 385 -31.38 -17.82 -44.36
C THR A 385 -31.32 -19.07 -43.49
N ALA A 386 -32.28 -19.98 -43.67
CA ALA A 386 -32.30 -21.26 -42.98
C ALA A 386 -31.03 -22.06 -43.30
N VAL A 387 -30.46 -22.74 -42.31
CA VAL A 387 -29.45 -23.78 -42.57
C VAL A 387 -30.13 -25.00 -43.20
N GLU A 388 -29.42 -25.76 -44.01
CA GLU A 388 -29.92 -26.98 -44.67
C GLU A 388 -29.55 -28.23 -43.87
N PRO A 389 -30.21 -29.39 -44.11
CA PRO A 389 -29.84 -30.66 -43.49
C PRO A 389 -28.35 -30.98 -43.68
N GLY A 390 -27.64 -31.24 -42.58
CA GLY A 390 -26.22 -31.61 -42.56
C GLY A 390 -25.23 -30.45 -42.41
N GLU A 391 -25.68 -29.20 -42.25
CA GLU A 391 -24.80 -28.03 -42.15
C GLU A 391 -24.32 -27.70 -40.73
N ILE A 392 -25.06 -28.10 -39.70
CA ILE A 392 -24.62 -28.10 -38.30
C ILE A 392 -24.09 -29.50 -38.04
N VAL A 393 -22.77 -29.62 -37.87
CA VAL A 393 -22.10 -30.94 -37.84
C VAL A 393 -21.70 -31.27 -36.41
N ASP A 394 -22.07 -32.47 -35.96
CA ASP A 394 -21.68 -33.02 -34.66
C ASP A 394 -20.16 -32.94 -34.44
N GLY A 395 -19.75 -32.54 -33.23
CA GLY A 395 -18.35 -32.46 -32.85
C GLY A 395 -17.56 -31.30 -33.47
N THR A 396 -18.21 -30.35 -34.15
CA THR A 396 -17.57 -29.13 -34.68
C THR A 396 -18.05 -27.89 -33.94
N PHE A 397 -17.14 -26.95 -33.67
CA PHE A 397 -17.49 -25.73 -32.95
C PHE A 397 -18.08 -24.68 -33.89
N HIS A 398 -19.28 -24.23 -33.59
CA HIS A 398 -19.94 -23.15 -34.31
C HIS A 398 -19.99 -21.90 -33.44
N GLU A 399 -19.40 -20.82 -33.93
CA GLU A 399 -19.59 -19.51 -33.30
C GLU A 399 -20.94 -18.95 -33.74
N ILE A 400 -21.82 -18.68 -32.78
CA ILE A 400 -23.17 -18.19 -33.04
C ILE A 400 -23.44 -16.90 -32.28
N ARG A 401 -24.18 -15.99 -32.91
CA ARG A 401 -24.55 -14.70 -32.34
C ARG A 401 -26.06 -14.55 -32.24
N LYS A 402 -26.55 -14.14 -31.09
CA LYS A 402 -27.95 -13.80 -30.89
C LYS A 402 -28.32 -12.61 -31.78
N SER A 403 -29.31 -12.76 -32.65
CA SER A 403 -29.72 -11.73 -33.62
C SER A 403 -31.24 -11.69 -33.77
N GLY A 404 -31.89 -10.68 -33.19
CA GLY A 404 -33.34 -10.50 -33.18
C GLY A 404 -34.10 -11.68 -32.56
N SER A 405 -34.61 -12.60 -33.39
CA SER A 405 -35.39 -13.77 -32.95
C SER A 405 -34.73 -15.10 -33.27
N TYR A 406 -33.44 -15.12 -33.63
CA TYR A 406 -32.71 -16.33 -34.02
C TYR A 406 -31.22 -16.27 -33.61
N TRP A 407 -30.54 -17.42 -33.68
CA TRP A 407 -29.09 -17.53 -33.60
C TRP A 407 -28.49 -17.47 -35.01
N ARG A 408 -27.54 -16.55 -35.21
CA ARG A 408 -26.84 -16.37 -36.49
C ARG A 408 -25.46 -17.01 -36.41
N ILE A 409 -25.17 -17.96 -37.28
CA ILE A 409 -23.84 -18.57 -37.40
C ILE A 409 -22.86 -17.53 -37.95
N LEU A 410 -21.74 -17.34 -37.26
CA LEU A 410 -20.66 -16.42 -37.62
C LEU A 410 -19.51 -17.14 -38.33
N SER A 411 -19.25 -18.41 -38.01
CA SER A 411 -18.19 -19.23 -38.61
C SER A 411 -18.72 -20.54 -39.19
N ALA A 412 -18.18 -20.95 -40.34
CA ALA A 412 -18.37 -22.32 -40.84
C ALA A 412 -17.64 -23.25 -39.86
N GLY A 413 -18.34 -24.23 -39.27
CA GLY A 413 -17.90 -24.96 -38.08
C GLY A 413 -16.40 -25.33 -38.07
N LEU A 414 -15.71 -24.97 -36.99
CA LEU A 414 -14.28 -25.21 -36.84
C LEU A 414 -14.06 -26.58 -36.21
N THR A 415 -13.20 -27.40 -36.81
CA THR A 415 -12.76 -28.66 -36.18
C THR A 415 -11.76 -28.37 -35.06
N LEU A 416 -11.75 -29.18 -33.99
CA LEU A 416 -10.78 -29.07 -32.89
C LEU A 416 -9.30 -28.92 -33.35
N PRO A 417 -8.84 -29.59 -34.42
CA PRO A 417 -7.51 -29.35 -34.99
C PRO A 417 -7.32 -27.96 -35.61
N GLN A 418 -8.31 -27.41 -36.31
CA GLN A 418 -8.23 -26.07 -36.93
C GLN A 418 -8.22 -24.95 -35.88
N VAL A 419 -9.01 -25.10 -34.81
CA VAL A 419 -8.96 -24.17 -33.66
C VAL A 419 -7.57 -24.16 -33.03
N ARG A 420 -6.91 -25.33 -32.95
CA ARG A 420 -5.51 -25.42 -32.48
C ARG A 420 -4.53 -24.83 -33.48
N GLU A 421 -4.72 -25.02 -34.79
CA GLU A 421 -3.82 -24.53 -35.84
C GLU A 421 -3.84 -22.99 -35.93
N ASP A 422 -5.01 -22.35 -35.87
CA ASP A 422 -5.16 -20.89 -35.88
C ASP A 422 -4.59 -20.23 -34.60
N LEU A 423 -4.75 -20.88 -33.44
CA LEU A 423 -4.10 -20.46 -32.18
C LEU A 423 -2.57 -20.65 -32.23
N THR A 424 -2.10 -21.62 -33.00
CA THR A 424 -0.67 -21.90 -33.18
C THR A 424 -0.05 -20.92 -34.18
N GLU A 425 -0.76 -20.48 -35.22
CA GLU A 425 -0.26 -19.53 -36.24
C GLU A 425 -0.11 -18.11 -35.66
N PHE A 426 -1.03 -17.67 -34.79
CA PHE A 426 -0.89 -16.41 -34.03
C PHE A 426 0.28 -16.44 -33.03
N SER A 427 0.60 -17.62 -32.48
CA SER A 427 1.77 -17.82 -31.61
C SER A 427 3.10 -17.89 -32.39
N ARG A 428 3.09 -18.36 -33.64
CA ARG A 428 4.32 -18.66 -34.40
C ARG A 428 4.94 -17.43 -35.07
N ASP A 429 4.14 -16.43 -35.42
CA ASP A 429 4.64 -15.19 -36.04
C ASP A 429 5.30 -14.23 -35.03
N LEU A 430 5.07 -14.41 -33.72
CA LEU A 430 5.79 -13.69 -32.65
C LEU A 430 7.10 -14.40 -32.22
N ASP A 431 7.24 -15.72 -32.49
CA ASP A 431 8.27 -16.60 -31.93
C ASP A 431 9.40 -17.00 -32.90
N ALA A 432 9.46 -16.47 -34.11
CA ALA A 432 10.44 -16.92 -35.12
C ALA A 432 11.92 -16.51 -34.86
N ALA A 433 12.26 -15.88 -33.73
CA ALA A 433 13.63 -15.43 -33.44
C ALA A 433 14.25 -15.92 -32.11
N ILE A 434 13.58 -16.74 -31.31
CA ILE A 434 14.10 -17.17 -29.99
C ILE A 434 13.90 -18.68 -29.80
N PRO A 435 14.95 -19.48 -29.54
CA PRO A 435 14.81 -20.91 -29.25
C PRO A 435 13.92 -21.14 -28.01
N ASN A 436 12.87 -21.94 -28.16
CA ASN A 436 11.84 -22.14 -27.14
C ASN A 436 12.34 -23.06 -26.01
N PHE A 437 12.13 -22.67 -24.74
CA PHE A 437 12.66 -23.34 -23.55
C PHE A 437 11.96 -24.66 -23.18
N ALA A 438 10.88 -25.03 -23.90
CA ALA A 438 10.19 -26.30 -23.71
C ALA A 438 11.10 -27.53 -24.01
N ASP A 439 12.13 -27.37 -24.84
CA ASP A 439 13.09 -28.43 -25.16
C ASP A 439 14.12 -28.70 -24.05
N TRP A 440 14.29 -27.76 -23.11
CA TRP A 440 15.24 -27.82 -21.99
C TRP A 440 14.56 -28.15 -20.65
N TYR A 441 13.22 -28.21 -20.65
CA TYR A 441 12.42 -28.91 -19.66
C TYR A 441 12.55 -30.44 -19.83
N ARG A 442 13.78 -30.94 -19.90
CA ARG A 442 14.03 -32.36 -19.72
C ARG A 442 14.13 -32.60 -18.23
N PHE A 443 13.06 -33.12 -17.64
CA PHE A 443 13.11 -33.91 -16.39
C PHE A 443 13.93 -35.21 -16.59
N GLU A 444 15.04 -35.15 -17.32
CA GLU A 444 15.97 -36.25 -17.54
C GLU A 444 16.91 -36.31 -16.33
N GLY A 445 16.40 -36.94 -15.28
CA GLY A 445 17.15 -37.08 -14.05
C GLY A 445 16.33 -37.27 -12.80
N ALA A 446 15.00 -37.40 -12.89
CA ALA A 446 14.27 -38.07 -11.84
C ALA A 446 14.93 -39.46 -11.68
N THR A 447 15.74 -39.59 -10.64
CA THR A 447 15.88 -40.88 -9.97
C THR A 447 14.46 -41.41 -9.72
N THR A 448 14.30 -42.69 -9.49
CA THR A 448 13.00 -43.37 -9.26
C THR A 448 12.14 -42.80 -8.11
N GLU A 449 12.49 -41.62 -7.56
CA GLU A 449 12.01 -40.96 -6.36
C GLU A 449 11.19 -39.66 -6.62
N PHE A 450 11.12 -39.15 -7.86
CA PHE A 450 10.38 -37.92 -8.20
C PHE A 450 9.26 -38.19 -9.22
N THR A 451 8.04 -37.72 -8.93
CA THR A 451 6.89 -37.80 -9.84
C THR A 451 6.50 -36.42 -10.33
N GLN A 452 6.48 -36.22 -11.65
CA GLN A 452 5.93 -35.00 -12.23
C GLN A 452 4.41 -34.99 -12.01
N ILE A 453 3.91 -33.91 -11.41
CA ILE A 453 2.49 -33.71 -11.13
C ILE A 453 2.00 -32.38 -11.69
N MET A 454 0.68 -32.26 -11.83
CA MET A 454 0.02 -30.98 -12.02
C MET A 454 -0.41 -30.48 -10.65
N GLY A 455 0.13 -29.35 -10.19
CA GLY A 455 -0.25 -28.75 -8.91
C GLY A 455 -1.65 -28.14 -8.93
N ASN A 456 -2.15 -27.70 -7.76
CA ASN A 456 -3.51 -27.13 -7.58
C ASN A 456 -3.78 -25.85 -8.38
N TYR A 457 -2.75 -25.28 -9.03
CA TYR A 457 -2.85 -24.13 -9.95
C TYR A 457 -2.65 -24.50 -11.43
N ASN A 458 -2.77 -25.78 -11.78
CA ASN A 458 -2.57 -26.29 -13.15
C ASN A 458 -1.16 -26.01 -13.72
N VAL A 459 -0.17 -25.98 -12.83
CA VAL A 459 1.24 -25.72 -13.16
C VAL A 459 2.06 -27.01 -13.04
N PRO A 460 3.07 -27.20 -13.91
CA PRO A 460 4.03 -28.29 -13.74
C PRO A 460 4.74 -28.17 -12.39
N ALA A 461 4.64 -29.21 -11.58
CA ALA A 461 5.30 -29.34 -10.30
C ALA A 461 5.93 -30.74 -10.17
N VAL A 462 6.78 -30.91 -9.17
CA VAL A 462 7.40 -32.19 -8.86
C VAL A 462 7.05 -32.56 -7.44
N SER A 463 6.51 -33.77 -7.25
CA SER A 463 6.33 -34.37 -5.94
C SER A 463 7.44 -35.36 -5.65
N TRP A 464 7.88 -35.41 -4.39
CA TRP A 464 8.86 -36.40 -3.91
C TRP A 464 8.52 -36.87 -2.49
N ASP A 465 8.96 -38.06 -2.14
CA ASP A 465 8.76 -38.61 -0.80
C ASP A 465 9.64 -37.87 0.22
N SER A 466 9.13 -37.68 1.44
CA SER A 466 9.72 -36.83 2.47
C SER A 466 11.13 -37.22 2.95
N ASP A 467 11.60 -38.41 2.60
CA ASP A 467 12.96 -38.94 2.87
C ASP A 467 13.88 -38.91 1.63
N SER A 468 13.35 -38.54 0.47
CA SER A 468 14.06 -38.56 -0.81
C SER A 468 14.78 -37.24 -1.09
N GLN A 469 15.78 -37.30 -1.96
CA GLN A 469 16.60 -36.14 -2.31
C GLN A 469 17.05 -36.21 -3.78
N GLY A 470 17.14 -35.07 -4.47
CA GLY A 470 17.54 -35.09 -5.87
C GLY A 470 17.42 -33.78 -6.63
N ASP A 471 17.99 -33.80 -7.83
CA ASP A 471 17.93 -32.70 -8.80
C ASP A 471 16.60 -32.75 -9.54
N PHE A 472 15.91 -31.62 -9.63
CA PHE A 472 14.64 -31.52 -10.35
C PHE A 472 14.66 -30.48 -11.48
N VAL A 473 15.68 -29.61 -11.53
CA VAL A 473 15.95 -28.69 -12.65
C VAL A 473 17.43 -28.70 -12.99
N ARG A 474 17.71 -28.63 -14.29
CA ARG A 474 19.05 -28.63 -14.90
C ARG A 474 19.11 -27.60 -16.01
N VAL A 475 20.01 -26.62 -15.91
CA VAL A 475 20.14 -25.52 -16.88
C VAL A 475 21.60 -25.36 -17.31
N PRO A 476 21.94 -25.58 -18.60
CA PRO A 476 23.29 -25.36 -19.10
C PRO A 476 23.74 -23.89 -18.95
N ARG A 477 25.02 -23.66 -18.63
CA ARG A 477 25.58 -22.29 -18.46
C ARG A 477 25.38 -21.42 -19.70
N GLU A 478 25.56 -22.01 -20.89
CA GLU A 478 25.40 -21.33 -22.18
C GLU A 478 23.98 -20.76 -22.39
N VAL A 479 22.97 -21.36 -21.75
CA VAL A 479 21.57 -20.93 -21.83
C VAL A 479 21.35 -19.68 -20.96
N ILE A 480 22.09 -19.54 -19.86
CA ILE A 480 22.03 -18.36 -18.97
C ILE A 480 22.71 -17.16 -19.65
N GLY A 481 23.85 -17.37 -20.31
CA GLY A 481 24.52 -16.35 -21.11
C GLY A 481 25.02 -15.14 -20.30
N SER A 482 25.34 -15.32 -19.02
CA SER A 482 25.87 -14.29 -18.11
C SER A 482 26.90 -14.89 -17.14
N ASN A 483 27.65 -14.03 -16.45
CA ASN A 483 28.54 -14.43 -15.34
C ASN A 483 27.81 -14.45 -13.99
N TYR A 484 26.52 -14.12 -13.97
CA TYR A 484 25.70 -14.09 -12.76
C TYR A 484 24.34 -14.73 -13.02
N TYR A 485 23.76 -15.36 -11.99
CA TYR A 485 22.41 -15.88 -12.00
C TYR A 485 21.61 -15.48 -10.76
N SER A 486 20.28 -15.50 -10.91
CA SER A 486 19.31 -15.56 -9.82
C SER A 486 18.39 -16.73 -10.08
N GLY A 487 17.80 -17.32 -9.05
CA GLY A 487 16.87 -18.43 -9.24
C GLY A 487 16.14 -18.81 -7.96
N GLY A 488 15.14 -19.66 -8.09
CA GLY A 488 14.33 -20.07 -6.96
C GLY A 488 13.26 -21.07 -7.32
N ALA A 489 12.53 -21.50 -6.30
CA ALA A 489 11.39 -22.39 -6.41
C ALA A 489 10.42 -22.16 -5.25
N THR A 490 9.22 -22.70 -5.36
CA THR A 490 8.19 -22.63 -4.32
C THR A 490 7.89 -24.03 -3.81
N ILE A 491 8.02 -24.26 -2.50
CA ILE A 491 7.48 -25.45 -1.85
C ILE A 491 5.97 -25.25 -1.71
N LEU A 492 5.20 -25.98 -2.49
CA LEU A 492 3.75 -25.93 -2.49
C LEU A 492 3.16 -26.72 -1.33
N SER A 493 3.82 -27.80 -0.91
CA SER A 493 3.45 -28.50 0.31
C SER A 493 4.61 -29.31 0.84
N SER A 494 4.68 -29.50 2.16
CA SER A 494 5.70 -30.35 2.77
C SER A 494 5.28 -30.89 4.13
N TYR A 495 5.58 -32.17 4.39
CA TYR A 495 5.29 -32.87 5.65
C TYR A 495 6.53 -33.01 6.55
N SER A 496 7.71 -32.64 6.07
CA SER A 496 8.97 -32.76 6.79
C SER A 496 9.81 -31.51 6.59
N ASN A 497 10.71 -31.22 7.54
CA ASN A 497 11.70 -30.17 7.32
C ASN A 497 12.56 -30.55 6.13
N GLY A 498 13.15 -29.60 5.42
CA GLY A 498 14.02 -29.93 4.31
C GLY A 498 14.94 -28.80 3.90
N ARG A 499 15.64 -29.01 2.80
CA ARG A 499 16.52 -28.02 2.17
C ARG A 499 16.30 -27.95 0.69
N PHE A 500 16.47 -26.74 0.18
CA PHE A 500 16.59 -26.43 -1.22
C PHE A 500 17.99 -25.90 -1.48
N LEU A 501 18.59 -26.39 -2.55
CA LEU A 501 19.92 -26.03 -2.97
C LEU A 501 19.93 -25.59 -4.43
N ILE A 502 20.69 -24.55 -4.74
CA ILE A 502 21.11 -24.26 -6.12
C ILE A 502 22.61 -24.47 -6.20
N ARG A 503 23.02 -25.34 -7.12
CA ARG A 503 24.38 -25.89 -7.22
C ARG A 503 24.94 -25.67 -8.61
N GLN A 504 26.22 -25.36 -8.68
CA GLN A 504 26.95 -25.22 -9.95
C GLN A 504 27.76 -26.49 -10.18
N MET A 505 27.70 -27.03 -11.40
CA MET A 505 28.34 -28.29 -11.77
C MET A 505 29.42 -28.03 -12.82
N ASP A 506 30.54 -28.73 -12.67
CA ASP A 506 31.61 -28.75 -13.67
C ASP A 506 31.26 -29.70 -14.84
N ALA A 507 32.14 -29.76 -15.84
CA ALA A 507 31.99 -30.64 -17.00
C ALA A 507 31.92 -32.16 -16.66
N SER A 508 32.37 -32.56 -15.46
CA SER A 508 32.29 -33.94 -14.98
C SER A 508 30.98 -34.24 -14.24
N GLY A 509 30.15 -33.23 -14.00
CA GLY A 509 28.93 -33.32 -13.18
C GLY A 509 29.22 -33.29 -11.68
N THR A 510 30.42 -32.88 -11.29
CA THR A 510 30.82 -32.68 -9.89
C THR A 510 30.42 -31.27 -9.46
N GLU A 511 29.90 -31.15 -8.25
CA GLU A 511 29.54 -29.85 -7.70
C GLU A 511 30.79 -29.01 -7.42
N ILE A 512 30.80 -27.79 -7.96
CA ILE A 512 31.85 -26.80 -7.72
C ILE A 512 31.62 -26.16 -6.36
N ARG A 513 32.66 -26.15 -5.53
CA ARG A 513 32.65 -25.65 -4.16
C ARG A 513 33.84 -24.70 -4.01
N ASP A 514 33.61 -23.48 -3.53
CA ASP A 514 34.69 -22.55 -3.19
C ASP A 514 34.68 -22.29 -1.69
N LEU A 515 35.79 -22.62 -1.04
CA LEU A 515 36.01 -22.39 0.39
C LEU A 515 37.19 -21.43 0.63
N SER A 516 37.72 -20.80 -0.43
CA SER A 516 39.08 -20.27 -0.45
C SER A 516 39.24 -18.79 -0.76
N ASP A 517 38.26 -18.13 -1.39
CA ASP A 517 38.44 -16.76 -1.92
C ASP A 517 37.60 -15.65 -1.23
N GLY A 518 36.67 -16.00 -0.35
CA GLY A 518 35.83 -15.04 0.39
C GLY A 518 34.59 -14.53 -0.35
N ASN A 519 34.30 -15.00 -1.57
CA ASN A 519 33.05 -14.68 -2.31
C ASN A 519 31.83 -15.49 -1.87
N GLY A 520 32.00 -16.36 -0.87
CA GLY A 520 31.00 -17.32 -0.43
C GLY A 520 30.98 -18.58 -1.30
N ASP A 521 30.49 -19.67 -0.74
CA ASP A 521 30.36 -20.96 -1.43
C ASP A 521 29.47 -20.80 -2.68
N TYR A 522 29.87 -21.36 -3.84
CA TYR A 522 29.06 -21.33 -5.08
C TYR A 522 27.73 -22.08 -4.97
N ARG A 523 27.55 -22.83 -3.87
CA ARG A 523 26.28 -23.41 -3.43
C ARG A 523 25.48 -22.39 -2.62
N GLU A 524 24.19 -22.30 -2.96
CA GLU A 524 23.19 -21.72 -2.08
C GLU A 524 22.32 -22.79 -1.46
N GLU A 525 22.05 -22.66 -0.16
CA GLU A 525 21.30 -23.62 0.63
C GLU A 525 20.29 -22.87 1.51
N GLN A 526 19.00 -23.21 1.37
CA GLN A 526 17.92 -22.68 2.19
C GLN A 526 17.18 -23.83 2.86
N THR A 527 16.88 -23.67 4.15
CA THR A 527 16.04 -24.62 4.88
C THR A 527 14.58 -24.21 4.79
N PHE A 528 13.69 -25.19 4.77
CA PHE A 528 12.25 -24.97 4.85
C PHE A 528 11.65 -25.85 5.97
N PRO A 529 10.60 -25.37 6.66
CA PRO A 529 9.98 -26.09 7.77
C PRO A 529 9.08 -27.24 7.30
N ALA A 530 8.73 -28.14 8.21
CA ALA A 530 7.62 -29.08 8.03
C ALA A 530 6.25 -28.35 8.01
N ASP A 531 5.19 -29.09 7.64
CA ASP A 531 3.78 -28.66 7.66
C ASP A 531 3.45 -27.46 6.75
N ILE A 532 4.07 -27.40 5.56
CA ILE A 532 3.74 -26.40 4.53
C ILE A 532 2.48 -26.85 3.79
N SER A 533 1.48 -25.97 3.67
CA SER A 533 0.27 -26.21 2.88
C SER A 533 0.30 -25.45 1.55
N ASP A 534 -0.53 -25.92 0.62
CA ASP A 534 -0.76 -25.29 -0.68
C ASP A 534 -1.45 -23.92 -0.59
N THR A 535 -2.13 -23.65 0.52
CA THR A 535 -2.71 -22.34 0.85
C THR A 535 -1.67 -21.34 1.38
N GLU A 536 -0.54 -21.81 1.93
CA GLU A 536 0.55 -20.98 2.45
C GLU A 536 1.91 -21.49 1.96
N PRO A 537 2.22 -21.35 0.66
CA PRO A 537 3.41 -21.95 0.07
C PRO A 537 4.69 -21.23 0.52
N TYR A 538 5.76 -22.02 0.75
CA TYR A 538 7.05 -21.51 1.20
C TYR A 538 7.96 -21.20 0.00
N ARG A 539 8.39 -19.94 -0.14
CA ARG A 539 9.15 -19.46 -1.30
C ARG A 539 10.64 -19.36 -0.98
N MET A 540 11.46 -19.81 -1.92
CA MET A 540 12.92 -19.83 -1.78
C MET A 540 13.55 -19.15 -2.99
N SER A 541 14.46 -18.21 -2.75
CA SER A 541 15.07 -17.41 -3.81
C SER A 541 16.51 -17.07 -3.53
N VAL A 542 17.32 -17.08 -4.59
CA VAL A 542 18.73 -16.77 -4.62
C VAL A 542 18.92 -15.67 -5.63
N ILE A 543 19.56 -14.57 -5.25
CA ILE A 543 19.68 -13.39 -6.11
C ILE A 543 21.16 -13.06 -6.35
N GLY A 544 21.51 -12.83 -7.61
CA GLY A 544 22.78 -12.21 -8.01
C GLY A 544 24.03 -13.03 -7.76
N LYS A 545 23.95 -14.37 -7.77
CA LYS A 545 25.10 -15.26 -7.54
C LYS A 545 26.05 -15.30 -8.73
N VAL A 546 27.35 -15.28 -8.43
CA VAL A 546 28.41 -15.44 -9.43
C VAL A 546 28.40 -16.87 -9.96
N ILE A 547 28.53 -17.03 -11.28
CA ILE A 547 28.70 -18.34 -11.90
C ILE A 547 30.19 -18.63 -12.07
N ALA A 548 30.69 -19.68 -11.41
CA ALA A 548 32.08 -20.12 -11.48
C ALA A 548 32.52 -20.34 -12.94
N ASP A 549 33.74 -19.94 -13.28
CA ASP A 549 34.24 -19.94 -14.66
C ASP A 549 34.22 -21.33 -15.32
N ASP A 550 34.38 -22.40 -14.54
CA ASP A 550 34.36 -23.80 -14.95
C ASP A 550 32.97 -24.46 -14.87
N CYS A 551 31.94 -23.73 -14.43
CA CYS A 551 30.56 -24.20 -14.41
C CYS A 551 30.06 -24.48 -15.83
N THR A 552 29.53 -25.68 -16.06
CA THR A 552 28.86 -26.04 -17.31
C THR A 552 27.34 -26.09 -17.17
N GLU A 553 26.83 -26.27 -15.95
CA GLU A 553 25.41 -26.45 -15.67
C GLU A 553 25.05 -25.99 -14.25
N ILE A 554 23.89 -25.35 -14.10
CA ILE A 554 23.27 -25.04 -12.79
C ILE A 554 22.14 -26.04 -12.52
N ARG A 555 22.12 -26.60 -11.31
CA ARG A 555 21.08 -27.54 -10.86
C ARG A 555 20.33 -27.04 -9.64
N MET A 556 19.03 -27.25 -9.63
CA MET A 556 18.20 -27.08 -8.43
C MET A 556 17.93 -28.44 -7.80
N TYR A 557 18.14 -28.50 -6.49
CA TYR A 557 18.12 -29.71 -5.70
C TYR A 557 17.25 -29.53 -4.46
N VAL A 558 16.51 -30.57 -4.08
CA VAL A 558 15.74 -30.61 -2.84
C VAL A 558 16.07 -31.85 -2.02
N GLN A 559 15.94 -31.74 -0.71
CA GLN A 559 16.12 -32.82 0.26
C GLN A 559 15.10 -32.67 1.38
N GLY A 560 14.35 -33.73 1.69
CA GLY A 560 13.52 -33.79 2.91
C GLY A 560 14.27 -34.43 4.08
N PHE A 561 13.83 -34.12 5.30
CA PHE A 561 14.35 -34.64 6.57
C PHE A 561 13.22 -35.22 7.41
N GLY A 562 12.89 -36.50 7.21
CA GLY A 562 12.01 -37.22 8.11
C GLY A 562 11.01 -38.13 7.40
N ALA A 563 10.70 -39.24 8.07
CA ALA A 563 9.93 -40.32 7.49
C ALA A 563 8.43 -40.06 7.50
N GLY A 564 7.83 -39.99 6.31
CA GLY A 564 6.38 -39.96 6.07
C GLY A 564 5.88 -38.67 5.40
N GLY A 565 5.25 -38.82 4.22
CA GLY A 565 4.54 -37.75 3.51
C GLY A 565 5.10 -37.46 2.10
N THR A 566 4.33 -36.74 1.29
CA THR A 566 4.73 -36.33 -0.07
C THR A 566 4.91 -34.81 -0.09
N ASN A 567 6.11 -34.35 -0.43
CA ASN A 567 6.42 -32.94 -0.60
C ASN A 567 6.21 -32.53 -2.06
N VAL A 568 5.89 -31.26 -2.30
CA VAL A 568 5.67 -30.72 -3.64
C VAL A 568 6.45 -29.42 -3.84
N VAL A 569 7.25 -29.36 -4.91
CA VAL A 569 7.96 -28.16 -5.35
C VAL A 569 7.44 -27.76 -6.72
N GLY A 570 7.09 -26.48 -6.87
CA GLY A 570 6.58 -25.91 -8.11
C GLY A 570 7.21 -24.55 -8.39
N PHE A 571 6.90 -24.01 -9.57
CA PHE A 571 7.36 -22.69 -10.00
C PHE A 571 8.90 -22.49 -9.98
N PRO A 572 9.72 -23.42 -10.50
CA PRO A 572 11.14 -23.16 -10.60
C PRO A 572 11.42 -22.04 -11.61
N TRP A 573 12.39 -21.19 -11.30
CA TRP A 573 12.83 -20.11 -12.18
C TRP A 573 14.34 -19.87 -12.03
N LEU A 574 14.99 -19.46 -13.11
CA LEU A 574 16.42 -19.13 -13.13
C LEU A 574 16.65 -18.03 -14.17
N THR A 575 17.28 -16.90 -13.82
CA THR A 575 17.54 -15.80 -14.76
C THR A 575 18.99 -15.30 -14.69
N ALA A 576 19.47 -14.70 -15.77
CA ALA A 576 20.70 -13.93 -15.79
C ALA A 576 20.50 -12.54 -15.16
N LYS A 577 21.51 -12.02 -14.46
CA LYS A 577 21.49 -10.64 -13.93
C LYS A 577 21.18 -9.63 -15.04
N GLY A 578 20.14 -8.81 -14.87
CA GLY A 578 19.80 -7.71 -15.77
C GLY A 578 18.90 -8.05 -16.97
N ARG A 579 18.28 -9.24 -17.01
CA ARG A 579 17.17 -9.53 -17.96
C ARG A 579 15.94 -10.00 -17.18
N ALA A 580 14.83 -9.29 -17.35
CA ALA A 580 13.54 -9.64 -16.74
C ALA A 580 12.93 -10.92 -17.30
N GLU A 581 13.41 -11.38 -18.47
CA GLU A 581 12.90 -12.57 -19.12
C GLU A 581 14.05 -13.48 -19.56
N ARG A 582 14.20 -14.58 -18.85
CA ARG A 582 14.55 -15.90 -19.39
C ARG A 582 14.42 -16.94 -18.28
N PHE A 583 13.59 -17.95 -18.54
CA PHE A 583 13.38 -19.22 -17.81
C PHE A 583 12.42 -19.23 -16.60
N SER A 584 11.14 -18.98 -16.88
CA SER A 584 10.02 -19.69 -16.23
C SER A 584 8.79 -19.68 -17.15
N ALA A 585 7.87 -20.65 -17.02
CA ALA A 585 6.63 -20.73 -17.81
C ALA A 585 5.55 -19.68 -17.41
N ARG A 586 6.01 -18.59 -16.79
CA ARG A 586 5.35 -17.41 -16.25
C ARG A 586 6.32 -16.97 -15.17
N THR A 587 6.96 -15.81 -15.34
CA THR A 587 7.58 -15.10 -14.21
C THR A 587 6.55 -15.16 -13.08
N PRO A 588 6.85 -15.79 -11.93
CA PRO A 588 5.88 -15.80 -10.85
C PRO A 588 5.51 -14.34 -10.58
N ALA A 589 4.26 -14.09 -10.23
CA ALA A 589 3.82 -12.79 -9.72
C ALA A 589 4.52 -12.50 -8.37
N LEU A 590 5.86 -12.38 -8.39
CA LEU A 590 6.74 -12.09 -7.26
C LEU A 590 6.53 -10.66 -6.74
N MET A 591 5.61 -9.93 -7.37
CA MET A 591 5.02 -8.69 -6.88
C MET A 591 3.52 -8.68 -7.17
N SER A 592 2.78 -9.64 -6.62
CA SER A 592 1.34 -9.47 -6.51
C SER A 592 1.07 -8.22 -5.67
N GLU A 593 0.50 -7.19 -6.30
CA GLU A 593 -0.18 -6.11 -5.60
C GLU A 593 -1.03 -6.70 -4.45
N GLY A 594 -0.89 -6.13 -3.24
CA GLY A 594 -1.74 -6.46 -2.10
C GLY A 594 -1.08 -7.20 -0.94
N LYS A 595 0.15 -7.73 -1.07
CA LYS A 595 0.82 -8.33 0.11
C LYS A 595 1.36 -7.21 1.02
N MET A 596 0.79 -7.16 2.22
CA MET A 596 1.17 -6.24 3.29
C MET A 596 2.16 -6.89 4.25
N ALA A 597 3.14 -6.13 4.73
CA ALA A 597 4.04 -6.54 5.79
C ALA A 597 4.26 -5.42 6.81
N TYR A 598 4.31 -5.78 8.09
CA TYR A 598 4.66 -4.88 9.19
C TYR A 598 6.15 -4.98 9.50
N VAL A 599 6.77 -3.83 9.75
CA VAL A 599 8.15 -3.71 10.22
C VAL A 599 8.16 -3.00 11.57
N SER A 600 8.93 -3.51 12.53
CA SER A 600 9.04 -2.98 13.90
C SER A 600 10.46 -3.10 14.42
N THR A 601 10.89 -2.16 15.27
CA THR A 601 12.18 -2.21 15.98
C THR A 601 12.28 -3.43 16.91
N SER A 602 11.15 -3.96 17.37
CA SER A 602 11.05 -5.20 18.15
C SER A 602 10.72 -6.43 17.29
N GLY A 603 10.82 -6.32 15.96
CA GLY A 603 10.50 -7.39 15.03
C GLY A 603 11.42 -8.61 15.17
N ASN A 604 11.01 -9.75 14.60
CA ASN A 604 11.80 -10.98 14.63
C ASN A 604 11.87 -11.60 13.24
N ILE A 605 13.08 -12.01 12.83
CA ILE A 605 13.34 -12.62 11.52
C ILE A 605 12.55 -13.91 11.29
N ALA A 606 12.13 -14.60 12.36
CA ALA A 606 11.29 -15.80 12.28
C ALA A 606 9.80 -15.48 12.04
N ASN A 607 9.40 -14.21 12.07
CA ASN A 607 8.02 -13.82 11.86
C ASN A 607 7.62 -13.84 10.38
N VAL A 608 6.31 -13.95 10.14
CA VAL A 608 5.71 -13.86 8.79
C VAL A 608 5.35 -12.43 8.38
N GLY A 609 5.41 -11.46 9.30
CA GLY A 609 5.24 -10.04 9.00
C GLY A 609 3.81 -9.59 8.69
N THR A 610 2.83 -10.49 8.65
CA THR A 610 1.47 -10.19 8.18
C THR A 610 0.59 -9.45 9.18
N ILE A 611 0.97 -9.44 10.46
CA ILE A 611 0.26 -8.75 11.53
C ILE A 611 1.23 -7.95 12.41
N PRO A 612 0.75 -6.88 13.08
CA PRO A 612 1.65 -5.96 13.75
C PRO A 612 2.44 -6.56 14.93
N THR A 613 1.87 -7.52 15.66
CA THR A 613 2.54 -8.25 16.77
C THR A 613 3.59 -9.25 16.30
N ARG A 614 3.61 -9.55 14.99
CA ARG A 614 4.57 -10.48 14.35
C ARG A 614 5.26 -9.77 13.18
N ALA A 615 5.72 -8.54 13.41
CA ALA A 615 6.42 -7.74 12.42
C ALA A 615 7.83 -8.28 12.09
N PHE A 616 8.30 -7.97 10.88
CA PHE A 616 9.70 -8.15 10.49
C PHE A 616 10.59 -7.11 11.22
N PRO A 617 11.87 -7.44 11.48
CA PRO A 617 12.84 -6.51 12.03
C PRO A 617 13.42 -5.54 10.99
N THR A 618 13.33 -5.86 9.69
CA THR A 618 14.00 -5.10 8.61
C THR A 618 13.08 -4.88 7.41
N MET A 619 13.25 -3.76 6.69
CA MET A 619 12.52 -3.54 5.42
C MET A 619 12.97 -4.52 4.34
N LYS A 620 14.25 -4.89 4.31
CA LYS A 620 14.80 -5.87 3.37
C LYS A 620 14.09 -7.22 3.46
N GLN A 621 13.75 -7.67 4.67
CA GLN A 621 13.00 -8.93 4.85
C GLN A 621 11.55 -8.80 4.41
N ALA A 622 10.90 -7.66 4.70
CA ALA A 622 9.56 -7.39 4.19
C ALA A 622 9.52 -7.42 2.66
N LEU A 623 10.45 -6.74 1.99
CA LEU A 623 10.62 -6.75 0.54
C LEU A 623 10.91 -8.16 0.00
N ALA A 624 11.85 -8.88 0.62
CA ALA A 624 12.20 -10.25 0.21
C ALA A 624 11.03 -11.24 0.37
N SER A 625 10.06 -10.95 1.26
CA SER A 625 8.83 -11.72 1.38
C SER A 625 7.86 -11.52 0.19
N GLY A 626 8.14 -10.57 -0.70
CA GLY A 626 7.28 -10.14 -1.79
C GLY A 626 6.20 -9.13 -1.37
N ALA A 627 6.42 -8.39 -0.27
CA ALA A 627 5.48 -7.36 0.15
C ALA A 627 5.50 -6.17 -0.81
N SER A 628 4.32 -5.77 -1.27
CA SER A 628 4.12 -4.56 -2.10
C SER A 628 3.59 -3.38 -1.27
N THR A 629 3.19 -3.62 -0.02
CA THR A 629 2.92 -2.59 0.99
C THR A 629 3.64 -2.93 2.29
N ILE A 630 4.40 -1.99 2.83
CA ILE A 630 5.16 -2.13 4.06
C ILE A 630 4.66 -1.06 5.04
N ILE A 631 4.25 -1.49 6.23
CA ILE A 631 3.79 -0.62 7.31
C ILE A 631 4.87 -0.56 8.38
N LEU A 632 5.45 0.62 8.58
CA LEU A 632 6.47 0.87 9.60
C LEU A 632 5.78 1.32 10.88
N ARG A 633 6.00 0.56 11.96
CA ARG A 633 5.54 0.92 13.29
C ARG A 633 6.37 2.06 13.88
N ASP A 634 5.86 2.66 14.94
CA ASP A 634 6.58 3.71 15.68
C ASP A 634 7.94 3.20 16.22
N GLY A 635 8.97 4.03 16.11
CA GLY A 635 10.32 3.69 16.55
C GLY A 635 11.43 4.40 15.80
N ILE A 636 12.64 4.32 16.35
CA ILE A 636 13.88 4.75 15.70
C ILE A 636 14.59 3.50 15.19
N TYR A 637 14.78 3.43 13.88
CA TYR A 637 15.37 2.31 13.16
C TYR A 637 16.77 2.67 12.68
N ASP A 638 17.66 1.69 12.71
CA ASP A 638 18.98 1.81 12.07
C ASP A 638 18.84 1.79 10.55
N ALA A 639 19.50 2.72 9.86
CA ALA A 639 19.50 2.82 8.40
C ALA A 639 19.91 1.51 7.71
N ALA A 640 20.85 0.76 8.27
CA ALA A 640 21.35 -0.48 7.66
C ALA A 640 20.27 -1.57 7.60
N ASP A 641 19.36 -1.59 8.57
CA ASP A 641 18.22 -2.51 8.61
C ASP A 641 17.07 -2.04 7.70
N MET A 642 17.07 -0.75 7.38
CA MET A 642 16.04 -0.03 6.63
C MET A 642 16.50 0.36 5.22
N GLU A 643 17.57 -0.26 4.70
CA GLU A 643 17.97 -0.01 3.32
C GLU A 643 16.88 -0.52 2.36
N ILE A 644 16.37 0.39 1.53
CA ILE A 644 15.41 0.06 0.48
C ILE A 644 16.20 -0.34 -0.77
N ASP A 645 16.25 -1.64 -1.07
CA ASP A 645 16.97 -2.18 -2.23
C ASP A 645 16.04 -2.29 -3.45
N GLY A 646 16.27 -1.44 -4.46
CA GLY A 646 15.54 -1.43 -5.72
C GLY A 646 15.63 -2.73 -6.54
N ASN A 647 16.47 -3.71 -6.19
CA ASN A 647 16.45 -5.03 -6.83
C ASN A 647 15.29 -5.92 -6.36
N LEU A 648 14.69 -5.61 -5.22
CA LEU A 648 13.72 -6.50 -4.55
C LEU A 648 12.27 -6.22 -4.95
N PHE A 649 12.04 -5.14 -5.69
CA PHE A 649 10.72 -4.74 -6.12
C PHE A 649 10.78 -4.02 -7.47
N GLY A 650 9.60 -3.66 -7.94
CA GLY A 650 9.27 -2.86 -9.12
C GLY A 650 8.07 -1.97 -8.83
N LYS A 651 7.22 -2.30 -7.86
CA LYS A 651 6.35 -1.33 -7.18
C LYS A 651 6.29 -1.64 -5.69
N VAL A 652 6.53 -0.64 -4.85
CA VAL A 652 6.37 -0.76 -3.39
C VAL A 652 5.77 0.51 -2.79
N ARG A 653 4.91 0.32 -1.79
CA ARG A 653 4.40 1.36 -0.91
C ARG A 653 4.96 1.16 0.50
N ILE A 654 5.49 2.20 1.11
CA ILE A 654 6.04 2.19 2.47
C ILE A 654 5.35 3.29 3.27
N ILE A 655 4.52 2.93 4.24
CA ILE A 655 3.72 3.89 5.01
C ILE A 655 4.01 3.74 6.49
N ALA A 656 3.98 4.84 7.22
CA ALA A 656 3.90 4.79 8.67
C ALA A 656 2.55 4.17 9.10
N GLU A 657 2.58 3.38 10.18
CA GLU A 657 1.35 2.98 10.88
C GLU A 657 0.58 4.23 11.34
N ASN A 658 -0.74 4.13 11.46
CA ASN A 658 -1.55 5.25 11.89
C ASN A 658 -1.05 5.83 13.23
N ASP A 659 -0.92 7.15 13.31
CA ASP A 659 -0.33 7.92 14.42
C ASP A 659 1.16 7.65 14.75
N ALA A 660 1.84 6.75 14.03
CA ALA A 660 3.27 6.48 14.23
C ALA A 660 4.16 7.55 13.57
N LYS A 661 5.37 7.73 14.12
CA LYS A 661 6.40 8.61 13.57
C LYS A 661 7.72 7.86 13.44
N PRO A 662 7.80 6.87 12.53
CA PRO A 662 9.02 6.11 12.33
C PRO A 662 10.17 7.03 11.87
N ILE A 663 11.30 6.93 12.55
CA ILE A 663 12.55 7.61 12.21
C ILE A 663 13.55 6.56 11.75
N ILE A 664 14.08 6.70 10.54
CA ILE A 664 15.14 5.88 9.98
C ILE A 664 16.42 6.70 10.08
N ARG A 665 17.34 6.30 10.96
CA ARG A 665 18.51 7.10 11.34
C ARG A 665 19.79 6.45 10.84
N GLY A 666 20.57 7.20 10.07
CA GLY A 666 21.89 6.81 9.58
C GLY A 666 22.98 7.70 10.13
N GLY A 667 24.03 7.89 9.33
CA GLY A 667 25.21 8.63 9.75
C GLY A 667 26.13 7.87 10.72
N VAL A 668 27.24 8.51 11.07
CA VAL A 668 28.21 8.02 12.05
C VAL A 668 28.17 8.93 13.27
N GLU A 669 27.75 8.38 14.40
CA GLU A 669 27.80 9.07 15.70
C GLU A 669 29.25 9.18 16.19
N VAL A 670 29.70 10.41 16.42
CA VAL A 670 31.01 10.76 16.99
C VAL A 670 30.79 11.28 18.40
N THR A 671 31.44 10.64 19.37
CA THR A 671 31.33 10.95 20.81
C THR A 671 32.71 11.03 21.47
N GLY A 672 32.77 11.40 22.74
CA GLY A 672 34.03 11.41 23.51
C GLY A 672 34.92 12.60 23.18
N PHE A 673 34.33 13.75 22.89
CA PHE A 673 35.04 14.99 22.59
C PHE A 673 35.92 15.44 23.76
N THR A 674 37.10 15.95 23.43
CA THR A 674 38.07 16.52 24.37
C THR A 674 38.47 17.92 23.96
N ALA A 675 38.68 18.81 24.92
CA ALA A 675 39.15 20.16 24.63
C ALA A 675 40.56 20.13 24.03
N VAL A 676 40.78 20.89 22.95
CA VAL A 676 42.10 20.97 22.33
C VAL A 676 43.01 21.90 23.15
N SER A 677 44.22 21.42 23.46
CA SER A 677 45.18 22.18 24.27
C SER A 677 45.56 23.50 23.58
N GLY A 678 45.42 24.62 24.31
CA GLY A 678 45.74 25.96 23.81
C GLY A 678 44.63 26.65 23.03
N ARG A 679 43.46 26.00 22.91
CA ARG A 679 42.24 26.53 22.29
C ARG A 679 41.20 26.88 23.36
N THR A 680 40.29 27.80 23.05
CA THR A 680 39.24 28.22 24.01
C THR A 680 37.87 27.68 23.65
N ASN A 681 37.63 27.36 22.38
CA ASN A 681 36.36 26.82 21.92
C ASN A 681 36.54 25.79 20.79
N VAL A 682 37.57 24.95 20.86
CA VAL A 682 37.76 23.85 19.90
C VAL A 682 37.89 22.53 20.65
N TYR A 683 37.13 21.55 20.19
CA TYR A 683 37.03 20.21 20.74
C TYR A 683 37.31 19.20 19.64
N GLN A 684 37.88 18.06 20.01
CA GLN A 684 38.27 17.01 19.07
C GLN A 684 37.78 15.63 19.52
N ALA A 685 37.41 14.79 18.55
CA ALA A 685 37.10 13.38 18.74
C ALA A 685 37.63 12.56 17.56
N ALA A 686 37.92 11.27 17.78
CA ALA A 686 38.31 10.37 16.71
C ALA A 686 37.13 10.16 15.76
N CYS A 687 37.38 10.31 14.46
CA CYS A 687 36.39 10.15 13.41
C CYS A 687 37.09 9.70 12.12
N THR A 688 37.07 8.40 11.82
CA THR A 688 37.68 7.84 10.60
C THR A 688 36.85 8.10 9.34
N THR A 689 35.61 8.56 9.51
CA THR A 689 34.72 8.89 8.41
C THR A 689 34.89 10.36 8.08
N GLU A 690 35.45 10.65 6.92
CA GLU A 690 35.50 12.01 6.39
C GLU A 690 34.07 12.51 6.13
N PRO A 691 33.64 13.63 6.73
CA PRO A 691 32.39 14.28 6.34
C PRO A 691 32.49 14.73 4.88
N TYR A 692 31.36 14.78 4.18
CA TYR A 692 31.36 15.19 2.79
C TYR A 692 32.01 16.57 2.62
N MET A 693 32.92 16.68 1.66
CA MET A 693 33.52 17.93 1.20
C MET A 693 33.60 17.85 -0.32
N ASN A 694 32.74 18.60 -1.01
CA ASN A 694 32.70 18.61 -2.48
C ASN A 694 34.07 19.02 -3.07
N ASP A 695 34.78 19.94 -2.40
CA ASP A 695 36.18 20.29 -2.64
C ASP A 695 36.85 20.67 -1.30
N VAL A 696 38.09 20.25 -1.06
CA VAL A 696 38.88 20.69 0.12
C VAL A 696 39.19 22.19 0.12
N SER A 697 39.12 22.83 -1.05
CA SER A 697 39.33 24.27 -1.22
C SER A 697 38.05 25.10 -1.12
N ASP A 698 36.88 24.45 -1.23
CA ASP A 698 35.55 25.01 -0.94
C ASP A 698 34.75 23.98 -0.12
N PRO A 699 35.14 23.79 1.17
CA PRO A 699 34.56 22.74 1.98
C PRO A 699 33.07 23.01 2.19
N ALA A 700 32.26 22.05 1.72
CA ALA A 700 30.82 22.14 1.71
C ALA A 700 30.19 21.10 2.63
N GLY A 701 29.21 21.50 3.43
CA GLY A 701 28.30 20.57 4.10
C GLY A 701 28.13 20.75 5.59
N PHE A 702 27.35 19.84 6.16
CA PHE A 702 26.93 19.89 7.55
C PHE A 702 27.28 18.61 8.30
N VAL A 703 27.67 18.77 9.56
CA VAL A 703 27.56 17.73 10.58
C VAL A 703 26.60 18.21 11.66
N PHE A 704 26.03 17.33 12.47
CA PHE A 704 24.91 17.71 13.34
C PHE A 704 25.16 17.33 14.78
N VAL A 705 24.97 18.27 15.71
CA VAL A 705 24.80 17.91 17.12
C VAL A 705 23.41 17.31 17.29
N GLN A 706 23.38 16.02 17.61
CA GLN A 706 22.16 15.24 17.71
C GLN A 706 21.29 15.71 18.87
N GLU A 707 19.98 15.70 18.66
CA GLU A 707 18.95 16.05 19.66
C GLU A 707 19.07 17.46 20.28
N GLU A 708 19.86 18.35 19.68
CA GLU A 708 19.92 19.76 20.04
C GLU A 708 19.11 20.62 19.03
N PRO A 709 17.96 21.19 19.40
CA PRO A 709 17.11 21.92 18.45
C PRO A 709 17.78 23.18 17.91
N TRP A 710 17.71 23.39 16.59
CA TRP A 710 18.27 24.56 15.93
C TRP A 710 17.22 25.49 15.33
N SER A 711 17.46 26.78 15.56
CA SER A 711 16.71 27.91 15.00
C SER A 711 15.21 27.87 15.34
N ALA A 712 14.84 28.56 16.43
CA ALA A 712 13.45 28.68 16.84
C ALA A 712 12.62 29.43 15.78
N ILE A 713 11.43 28.92 15.48
CA ILE A 713 10.50 29.54 14.53
C ILE A 713 9.63 30.54 15.29
N THR A 714 9.96 31.83 15.15
CA THR A 714 9.19 32.91 15.77
C THR A 714 7.81 33.07 15.13
N LEU A 715 6.92 33.83 15.78
CA LEU A 715 5.58 34.09 15.23
C LEU A 715 5.63 34.84 13.88
N ALA A 716 6.64 35.68 13.65
CA ALA A 716 6.79 36.45 12.42
C ALA A 716 7.31 35.60 11.24
N GLU A 717 8.10 34.57 11.54
CA GLU A 717 8.67 33.66 10.53
C GLU A 717 7.71 32.51 10.19
N ARG A 718 6.76 32.21 11.08
CA ARG A 718 5.88 31.05 11.00
C ARG A 718 5.11 30.97 9.68
N HIS A 719 5.24 29.83 9.02
CA HIS A 719 4.54 29.46 7.80
C HIS A 719 3.73 28.16 8.01
N PRO A 720 2.58 27.94 7.33
CA PRO A 720 1.83 26.69 7.42
C PRO A 720 2.67 25.44 7.12
N ALA A 721 3.61 25.52 6.17
CA ALA A 721 4.52 24.42 5.81
C ALA A 721 5.50 24.03 6.94
N HIS A 722 5.67 24.84 7.99
CA HIS A 722 6.41 24.45 9.19
C HIS A 722 5.63 23.43 10.04
N ARG A 723 4.34 23.20 9.78
CA ARG A 723 3.48 22.19 10.43
C ARG A 723 3.52 22.20 11.95
N GLY A 724 3.52 23.40 12.53
CA GLY A 724 3.50 23.56 13.98
C GLY A 724 4.82 23.31 14.68
N ARG A 725 5.92 23.02 13.97
CA ARG A 725 7.26 22.90 14.55
C ARG A 725 7.63 24.16 15.36
N SER A 726 8.36 23.96 16.45
CA SER A 726 8.90 25.04 17.29
C SER A 726 10.27 25.49 16.81
N HIS A 727 11.01 24.61 16.13
CA HIS A 727 12.35 24.83 15.61
C HIS A 727 12.43 24.31 14.17
N ARG A 728 13.34 24.87 13.38
CA ARG A 728 13.55 24.49 11.97
C ARG A 728 14.13 23.08 11.85
N CYS A 729 15.07 22.72 12.73
CA CYS A 729 15.67 21.39 12.79
C CYS A 729 15.66 20.85 14.23
N PRO A 730 15.39 19.54 14.45
CA PRO A 730 15.57 18.91 15.76
C PRO A 730 17.04 18.66 16.14
N HIS A 731 17.97 18.94 15.23
CA HIS A 731 19.42 18.75 15.40
C HIS A 731 20.16 20.03 15.03
N TYR A 732 21.31 20.27 15.66
CA TYR A 732 22.05 21.51 15.50
C TYR A 732 23.10 21.37 14.39
N PRO A 733 22.95 22.03 13.22
CA PRO A 733 23.92 21.97 12.15
C PRO A 733 25.19 22.73 12.53
N LEU A 734 26.34 22.11 12.28
CA LEU A 734 27.65 22.73 12.27
C LEU A 734 28.10 22.87 10.80
N TYR A 735 28.61 24.04 10.44
CA TYR A 735 28.93 24.43 9.07
C TYR A 735 30.37 24.03 8.70
N ALA A 736 30.57 23.57 7.47
CA ALA A 736 31.91 23.47 6.89
C ALA A 736 32.52 24.88 6.68
N GLY A 737 33.77 24.96 6.18
CA GLY A 737 34.43 26.25 5.92
C GLY A 737 35.85 26.32 6.49
N PRO A 738 36.05 26.08 7.79
CA PRO A 738 37.37 26.08 8.38
C PRO A 738 38.29 25.04 7.74
N THR A 739 39.49 25.46 7.35
CA THR A 739 40.50 24.59 6.71
C THR A 739 41.65 24.23 7.67
N ASP A 740 41.65 24.85 8.85
CA ASP A 740 42.58 24.59 9.93
C ASP A 740 41.98 24.95 11.29
N MET A 741 42.71 24.64 12.35
CA MET A 741 42.25 24.88 13.72
C MET A 741 42.20 26.37 14.11
N ASP A 742 42.96 27.24 13.43
CA ASP A 742 42.94 28.69 13.69
C ASP A 742 41.68 29.33 13.12
N SER A 743 41.33 28.96 11.88
CA SER A 743 40.08 29.36 11.24
C SER A 743 38.85 28.80 11.95
N LEU A 744 38.92 27.59 12.51
CA LEU A 744 37.81 27.02 13.30
C LEU A 744 37.58 27.77 14.62
N GLU A 745 38.64 28.13 15.35
CA GLU A 745 38.52 28.93 16.58
C GLU A 745 38.01 30.35 16.27
N ALA A 746 38.33 30.89 15.10
CA ALA A 746 37.90 32.21 14.66
C ALA A 746 36.51 32.22 13.98
N ALA A 747 35.93 31.05 13.69
CA ALA A 747 34.66 30.93 13.00
C ALA A 747 33.52 31.58 13.80
N THR A 748 32.73 32.41 13.13
CA THR A 748 31.57 33.09 13.71
C THR A 748 30.33 32.20 13.75
N GLU A 749 30.26 31.25 12.83
CA GLU A 749 29.28 30.17 12.84
C GLU A 749 29.83 28.98 13.61
N PHE A 750 28.93 28.17 14.14
CA PHE A 750 29.37 26.91 14.73
C PHE A 750 29.71 25.96 13.58
N SER A 751 30.92 25.44 13.59
CA SER A 751 31.57 24.84 12.44
C SER A 751 32.33 23.59 12.82
N TRP A 752 32.71 22.85 11.79
CA TRP A 752 33.55 21.66 11.89
C TRP A 752 34.76 21.75 10.96
N TRP A 753 35.80 21.01 11.30
CA TRP A 753 36.98 20.77 10.48
C TRP A 753 37.44 19.34 10.68
N TRP A 754 37.72 18.61 9.60
CA TRP A 754 38.20 17.24 9.67
C TRP A 754 39.65 17.15 9.20
N SER A 755 40.50 16.47 9.98
CA SER A 755 41.91 16.28 9.63
C SER A 755 42.49 15.03 10.26
N GLY A 756 42.99 14.11 9.41
CA GLY A 756 43.74 12.94 9.84
C GLY A 756 42.96 12.05 10.80
N ASP A 757 41.74 11.66 10.42
CA ASP A 757 40.81 10.85 11.20
C ASP A 757 40.35 11.47 12.53
N VAL A 758 40.41 12.81 12.63
CA VAL A 758 39.94 13.56 13.80
C VAL A 758 38.95 14.61 13.33
N LEU A 759 37.77 14.61 13.96
CA LEU A 759 36.77 15.66 13.79
C LEU A 759 36.99 16.72 14.87
N TYR A 760 37.25 17.95 14.42
CA TYR A 760 37.34 19.14 15.25
C TYR A 760 36.06 19.97 15.09
N VAL A 761 35.54 20.49 16.19
CA VAL A 761 34.35 21.33 16.18
C VAL A 761 34.50 22.47 17.18
N ASN A 762 33.81 23.57 16.93
CA ASN A 762 33.46 24.52 17.99
C ASN A 762 32.06 24.17 18.52
N ALA A 763 31.79 24.51 19.79
CA ALA A 763 30.56 24.06 20.44
C ALA A 763 29.47 25.15 20.42
N PRO A 764 28.21 24.80 20.06
CA PRO A 764 27.09 25.73 20.16
C PRO A 764 26.93 26.31 21.56
N THR A 765 26.47 27.56 21.65
CA THR A 765 26.28 28.22 22.95
C THR A 765 25.26 27.48 23.80
N GLY A 766 25.67 27.04 24.99
CA GLY A 766 24.81 26.33 25.94
C GLY A 766 24.80 24.82 25.78
N VAL A 767 25.46 24.27 24.76
CA VAL A 767 25.67 22.83 24.58
C VAL A 767 26.96 22.42 25.29
N ASP A 768 26.92 21.33 26.07
CA ASP A 768 28.14 20.76 26.67
C ASP A 768 28.94 19.99 25.62
N ALA A 769 29.99 20.64 25.15
CA ALA A 769 30.90 20.12 24.13
C ALA A 769 31.55 18.77 24.47
N LEU A 770 31.67 18.43 25.75
CA LEU A 770 32.35 17.19 26.17
C LEU A 770 31.42 15.98 26.19
N SER A 771 30.10 16.21 26.28
CA SER A 771 29.09 15.16 26.31
C SER A 771 28.22 15.09 25.06
N MET A 772 28.37 16.02 24.12
CA MET A 772 27.60 16.04 22.89
C MET A 772 27.90 14.83 21.99
N THR A 773 26.90 14.41 21.23
CA THR A 773 27.04 13.50 20.10
C THR A 773 26.95 14.31 18.81
N VAL A 774 27.99 14.23 17.97
CA VAL A 774 27.99 14.83 16.64
C VAL A 774 27.81 13.73 15.61
N VAL A 775 26.82 13.83 14.74
CA VAL A 775 26.58 12.87 13.67
C VAL A 775 27.17 13.42 12.38
N VAL A 776 28.00 12.60 11.74
CA VAL A 776 28.46 12.80 10.36
C VAL A 776 27.47 12.10 9.43
N PRO A 777 26.69 12.84 8.60
CA PRO A 777 25.78 12.24 7.64
C PRO A 777 26.43 11.20 6.74
N GLN A 778 25.75 10.07 6.52
CA GLN A 778 26.19 8.99 5.64
C GLN A 778 24.98 8.18 5.13
N GLY A 779 25.08 7.71 3.88
CA GLY A 779 24.09 6.83 3.26
C GLY A 779 23.01 7.57 2.46
N THR A 780 22.24 6.78 1.71
CA THR A 780 21.29 7.28 0.70
C THR A 780 19.84 6.86 0.93
N GLY A 781 19.54 6.13 2.02
CA GLY A 781 18.21 5.68 2.47
C GLY A 781 17.43 4.74 1.52
N TYR A 782 17.58 4.96 0.23
CA TYR A 782 17.09 4.21 -0.90
C TYR A 782 18.16 4.23 -1.99
N VAL A 783 18.32 3.09 -2.68
CA VAL A 783 19.11 3.02 -3.91
C VAL A 783 18.24 2.38 -4.97
N ASN A 784 17.81 3.17 -5.94
CA ASN A 784 17.21 2.60 -7.12
C ASN A 784 18.25 1.82 -7.93
N ARG A 785 17.85 0.66 -8.44
CA ARG A 785 18.72 -0.21 -9.25
C ARG A 785 18.05 -0.66 -10.54
N HIS A 786 16.81 -0.20 -10.81
CA HIS A 786 16.08 -0.54 -12.02
C HIS A 786 15.17 0.61 -12.51
N PRO A 787 15.19 0.94 -13.82
CA PRO A 787 14.38 2.02 -14.38
C PRO A 787 12.85 1.82 -14.40
N TRP A 788 12.36 0.68 -13.92
CA TRP A 788 10.92 0.37 -13.91
C TRP A 788 10.34 0.42 -12.50
N ASN A 789 11.16 0.78 -11.52
CA ASN A 789 10.75 0.84 -10.14
C ASN A 789 9.80 2.01 -9.90
N GLN A 790 8.77 1.74 -9.12
CA GLN A 790 7.82 2.70 -8.60
C GLN A 790 7.85 2.66 -7.08
N ILE A 791 7.94 3.82 -6.46
CA ILE A 791 8.00 3.92 -5.01
C ILE A 791 6.98 4.93 -4.49
N GLU A 792 6.28 4.53 -3.44
CA GLU A 792 5.40 5.40 -2.68
C GLU A 792 5.82 5.39 -1.21
N MET A 793 5.99 6.58 -0.62
CA MET A 793 6.33 6.72 0.80
C MET A 793 5.40 7.69 1.50
N GLN A 794 4.94 7.34 2.71
CA GLN A 794 4.06 8.19 3.50
C GLN A 794 4.46 8.26 4.96
N GLY A 795 4.62 9.48 5.49
CA GLY A 795 4.78 9.74 6.93
C GLY A 795 6.10 9.25 7.54
N LEU A 796 7.15 9.07 6.72
CA LEU A 796 8.46 8.58 7.16
C LEU A 796 9.42 9.74 7.42
N THR A 797 10.32 9.58 8.40
CA THR A 797 11.44 10.50 8.63
C THR A 797 12.77 9.79 8.42
N PHE A 798 13.65 10.36 7.61
CA PHE A 798 15.02 9.91 7.38
C PHE A 798 15.98 10.94 7.99
N GLU A 799 16.86 10.50 8.89
CA GLU A 799 17.86 11.33 9.56
C GLU A 799 19.26 10.90 9.17
N PHE A 800 20.12 11.89 8.90
CA PHE A 800 21.54 11.78 8.58
C PHE A 800 21.85 10.98 7.31
N MET A 801 20.92 10.98 6.35
CA MET A 801 21.04 10.35 5.03
C MET A 801 20.19 11.10 4.00
N GLY A 802 20.52 10.99 2.72
CA GLY A 802 19.67 11.45 1.62
C GLY A 802 18.65 10.38 1.21
N LEU A 803 17.82 10.68 0.20
CA LEU A 803 17.04 9.72 -0.57
C LEU A 803 17.41 9.83 -2.06
N VAL A 804 17.99 8.76 -2.61
CA VAL A 804 18.40 8.73 -4.02
C VAL A 804 17.41 7.90 -4.84
N MET A 805 16.47 8.60 -5.50
CA MET A 805 15.41 8.01 -6.34
C MET A 805 15.71 8.12 -7.83
N ASN A 806 16.98 8.32 -8.17
CA ASN A 806 17.42 8.46 -9.55
C ASN A 806 16.96 7.28 -10.42
N ASP A 807 16.62 7.54 -11.68
CA ASP A 807 16.15 6.56 -12.65
C ASP A 807 14.85 5.84 -12.24
N CYS A 808 14.11 6.24 -11.20
CA CYS A 808 12.83 5.60 -10.91
C CYS A 808 11.80 5.94 -11.99
N SER A 809 11.00 4.95 -12.43
CA SER A 809 9.91 5.24 -13.37
C SER A 809 8.87 6.19 -12.79
N ARG A 810 8.62 6.10 -11.47
CA ARG A 810 7.75 7.02 -10.75
C ARG A 810 8.03 7.05 -9.26
N TYR A 811 7.92 8.22 -8.64
CA TYR A 811 7.80 8.34 -7.19
C TYR A 811 6.50 9.06 -6.77
N LEU A 812 6.05 8.75 -5.55
CA LEU A 812 5.03 9.51 -4.83
C LEU A 812 5.44 9.63 -3.36
N LEU A 813 5.71 10.84 -2.89
CA LEU A 813 6.07 11.10 -1.50
C LEU A 813 4.99 11.93 -0.83
N GLU A 814 4.55 11.51 0.35
CA GLU A 814 3.53 12.24 1.11
C GLU A 814 3.96 12.39 2.58
N GLY A 815 4.25 13.61 3.00
CA GLY A 815 4.64 13.86 4.39
C GLY A 815 6.02 13.32 4.78
N VAL A 816 6.89 13.01 3.81
CA VAL A 816 8.24 12.50 4.07
C VAL A 816 9.15 13.62 4.56
N THR A 817 9.96 13.35 5.58
CA THR A 817 10.96 14.28 6.11
C THR A 817 12.36 13.70 5.93
N VAL A 818 13.29 14.49 5.39
CA VAL A 818 14.72 14.16 5.27
C VAL A 818 15.53 15.22 6.01
N ILE A 819 16.45 14.80 6.87
CA ILE A 819 17.27 15.70 7.69
C ILE A 819 18.73 15.30 7.58
N GLY A 820 19.60 16.22 7.18
CA GLY A 820 21.05 16.03 7.18
C GLY A 820 21.54 15.05 6.12
N ALA A 821 21.39 15.36 4.84
CA ALA A 821 21.94 14.51 3.79
C ALA A 821 23.44 14.76 3.57
N PRO A 822 24.24 13.71 3.29
CA PRO A 822 25.66 13.86 2.99
C PRO A 822 25.91 14.55 1.64
N THR A 823 24.98 14.46 0.71
CA THR A 823 24.96 15.19 -0.57
C THR A 823 23.58 15.84 -0.68
N ASP A 824 22.73 15.31 -1.54
CA ASP A 824 21.39 15.80 -1.84
C ASP A 824 20.37 15.19 -0.89
N GLY A 825 19.39 16.00 -0.51
CA GLY A 825 18.28 15.55 0.31
C GLY A 825 17.39 14.58 -0.44
N LEU A 826 16.76 15.08 -1.50
CA LEU A 826 16.07 14.29 -2.50
C LEU A 826 16.82 14.41 -3.82
N SER A 827 17.49 13.32 -4.23
CA SER A 827 18.06 13.19 -5.56
C SER A 827 17.03 12.50 -6.46
N LEU A 828 16.56 13.25 -7.46
CA LEU A 828 15.42 12.92 -8.31
C LEU A 828 15.80 13.06 -9.79
N ASP A 829 16.97 12.53 -10.15
CA ASP A 829 17.45 12.55 -11.53
C ASP A 829 16.72 11.50 -12.38
N TYR A 830 16.44 11.83 -13.63
CA TYR A 830 15.83 10.92 -14.63
C TYR A 830 14.55 10.23 -14.14
N THR A 831 13.78 10.90 -13.27
CA THR A 831 12.54 10.36 -12.69
C THR A 831 11.39 11.35 -12.80
N CYS A 832 10.17 10.86 -12.68
CA CYS A 832 8.97 11.69 -12.67
C CYS A 832 8.17 11.40 -11.41
N GLY A 833 7.57 12.41 -10.79
CA GLY A 833 6.82 12.16 -9.57
C GLY A 833 6.15 13.37 -8.96
N VAL A 834 5.55 13.11 -7.80
CA VAL A 834 4.90 14.13 -7.00
C VAL A 834 5.37 13.97 -5.56
N ASP A 835 5.86 15.05 -4.96
CA ASP A 835 6.08 15.14 -3.53
C ASP A 835 5.09 16.14 -2.94
N ARG A 836 4.34 15.68 -1.93
CA ARG A 836 3.37 16.50 -1.20
C ARG A 836 3.79 16.56 0.23
N PHE A 837 3.74 17.76 0.78
CA PHE A 837 4.01 17.96 2.19
C PHE A 837 5.38 17.36 2.57
N CYS A 838 6.38 17.39 1.69
CA CYS A 838 7.71 16.89 2.05
C CYS A 838 8.51 17.98 2.77
N THR A 839 9.44 17.58 3.63
CA THR A 839 10.36 18.48 4.33
C THR A 839 11.78 17.98 4.13
N VAL A 840 12.69 18.84 3.68
CA VAL A 840 14.12 18.52 3.60
C VAL A 840 14.89 19.60 4.33
N ILE A 841 15.78 19.19 5.23
CA ILE A 841 16.53 20.09 6.11
C ILE A 841 18.01 19.72 6.09
N GLY A 842 18.92 20.66 5.82
CA GLY A 842 20.34 20.47 6.11
C GLY A 842 21.10 19.57 5.13
N SER A 843 20.77 19.57 3.84
CA SER A 843 21.55 18.83 2.84
C SER A 843 22.90 19.49 2.58
N SER A 844 23.96 18.70 2.50
CA SER A 844 25.32 19.21 2.25
C SER A 844 25.57 19.64 0.80
N ASN A 845 24.60 19.38 -0.08
CA ASN A 845 24.46 19.98 -1.40
C ASN A 845 23.04 20.58 -1.52
N ASP A 846 22.20 20.05 -2.40
CA ASP A 846 20.85 20.55 -2.64
C ASP A 846 19.81 19.85 -1.77
N ASN A 847 18.74 20.55 -1.41
CA ASN A 847 17.61 19.89 -0.76
C ASN A 847 16.81 19.05 -1.77
N TRP A 848 16.51 19.60 -2.96
CA TRP A 848 15.98 18.88 -4.11
C TRP A 848 16.96 19.04 -5.27
N ASN A 849 17.51 17.92 -5.76
CA ASN A 849 18.40 17.88 -6.91
C ASN A 849 17.73 17.10 -8.07
N ILE A 850 17.66 17.72 -9.25
CA ILE A 850 16.90 17.20 -10.37
C ILE A 850 17.65 17.43 -11.69
N HIS A 851 18.06 16.33 -12.32
CA HIS A 851 18.59 16.33 -13.69
C HIS A 851 17.71 15.53 -14.64
N GLY A 852 17.59 15.99 -15.89
CA GLY A 852 17.06 15.21 -17.01
C GLY A 852 18.19 14.72 -17.92
N ASN A 853 17.83 13.90 -18.90
CA ASN A 853 18.82 13.19 -19.72
C ASN A 853 19.49 14.09 -20.77
N VAL A 854 20.81 14.26 -20.68
CA VAL A 854 21.62 15.08 -21.61
C VAL A 854 22.01 14.35 -22.92
N ASP A 855 21.88 13.01 -22.98
CA ASP A 855 22.27 12.23 -24.15
C ASP A 855 21.14 12.17 -25.19
N GLY A 856 21.41 12.68 -26.40
CA GLY A 856 20.46 12.79 -27.52
C GLY A 856 19.98 11.49 -28.17
N SER A 857 19.61 10.46 -27.40
CA SER A 857 18.90 9.29 -27.95
C SER A 857 17.42 9.60 -28.10
N THR A 858 16.97 9.82 -29.34
CA THR A 858 15.56 9.85 -29.67
C THR A 858 14.89 8.52 -29.33
N ASP A 859 13.61 8.55 -28.99
CA ASP A 859 12.81 7.32 -28.92
C ASP A 859 12.79 6.57 -30.27
N ALA A 860 12.25 5.34 -30.30
CA ALA A 860 12.16 4.52 -31.51
C ALA A 860 11.34 5.16 -32.65
N THR A 861 10.74 6.34 -32.44
CA THR A 861 9.98 7.12 -33.42
C THR A 861 10.69 8.41 -33.86
N GLY A 862 11.89 8.68 -33.35
CA GLY A 862 12.69 9.84 -33.74
C GLY A 862 12.26 11.15 -33.06
N ARG A 863 11.57 11.10 -31.91
CA ARG A 863 11.21 12.29 -31.13
C ARG A 863 12.25 12.57 -30.03
N PRO A 864 12.54 13.84 -29.72
CA PRO A 864 13.23 14.20 -28.49
C PRO A 864 12.33 13.93 -27.29
N SER A 865 12.88 13.31 -26.26
CA SER A 865 12.21 12.90 -25.03
C SER A 865 12.27 13.99 -23.94
N LEU A 866 11.20 14.73 -23.69
CA LEU A 866 11.12 15.48 -22.42
C LEU A 866 11.07 14.42 -21.29
N ASP A 867 12.09 14.38 -20.42
CA ASP A 867 12.43 13.17 -19.65
C ASP A 867 12.16 13.27 -18.13
N ASN A 868 12.00 14.47 -17.57
CA ASN A 868 11.81 14.65 -16.11
C ASN A 868 10.67 15.64 -15.80
N PHE A 869 9.61 15.17 -15.11
CA PHE A 869 8.45 15.98 -14.71
C PHE A 869 8.19 15.85 -13.21
N GLN A 870 8.19 16.99 -12.51
CA GLN A 870 8.02 17.01 -11.06
C GLN A 870 6.99 18.01 -10.59
N VAL A 871 6.27 17.63 -9.54
CA VAL A 871 5.33 18.53 -8.85
C VAL A 871 5.57 18.45 -7.35
N SER A 872 5.93 19.58 -6.77
CA SER A 872 6.10 19.72 -5.32
C SER A 872 4.97 20.57 -4.74
N GLU A 873 4.18 20.00 -3.84
CA GLU A 873 3.03 20.66 -3.21
C GLU A 873 3.29 20.88 -1.71
N GLU A 874 3.20 22.14 -1.26
CA GLU A 874 3.37 22.53 0.15
C GLU A 874 4.67 22.00 0.77
N MET A 875 5.75 22.04 -0.02
CA MET A 875 7.09 21.62 0.38
C MET A 875 7.70 22.55 1.44
N CYS A 876 8.68 22.03 2.17
CA CYS A 876 9.41 22.77 3.19
C CYS A 876 10.90 22.48 3.03
N SER A 877 11.60 23.36 2.32
CA SER A 877 13.05 23.28 2.08
C SER A 877 13.75 24.24 3.02
N ILE A 878 14.62 23.73 3.87
CA ILE A 878 15.32 24.52 4.88
C ILE A 878 16.81 24.19 4.82
N LEU A 879 17.67 25.19 4.82
CA LEU A 879 19.11 25.01 5.00
C LEU A 879 19.72 23.97 4.03
N ALA A 880 19.72 24.24 2.74
CA ALA A 880 20.63 23.57 1.82
C ALA A 880 22.01 24.26 1.88
N TRP A 881 23.09 23.51 1.69
CA TRP A 881 24.40 24.13 1.51
C TRP A 881 24.42 24.90 0.19
N ASP A 882 23.87 24.32 -0.87
CA ASP A 882 23.76 24.96 -2.17
C ASP A 882 22.33 25.44 -2.41
N ASP A 883 21.51 24.72 -3.16
CA ASP A 883 20.17 25.16 -3.52
C ASP A 883 19.05 24.48 -2.75
N GLY A 884 18.01 25.27 -2.46
CA GLY A 884 16.79 24.76 -1.85
C GLY A 884 16.00 23.85 -2.78
N HIS A 885 16.06 24.12 -4.08
CA HIS A 885 15.45 23.33 -5.15
C HIS A 885 16.15 23.63 -6.49
N SER A 886 16.97 22.70 -6.95
CA SER A 886 17.79 22.79 -8.17
C SER A 886 17.21 21.91 -9.28
N ALA A 887 16.92 22.51 -10.44
CA ALA A 887 16.38 21.79 -11.59
C ALA A 887 17.22 22.08 -12.83
N HIS A 888 17.65 21.03 -13.50
CA HIS A 888 18.60 21.08 -14.62
C HIS A 888 18.00 20.47 -15.89
N GLU A 889 18.83 20.22 -16.90
CA GLU A 889 18.50 19.91 -18.30
C GLU A 889 17.21 19.08 -18.47
N ARG A 890 16.36 19.41 -19.46
CA ARG A 890 15.14 18.67 -19.84
C ARG A 890 14.19 18.34 -18.69
N SER A 891 14.20 19.16 -17.64
CA SER A 891 13.32 19.04 -16.48
C SER A 891 12.23 20.11 -16.50
N ALA A 892 10.99 19.67 -16.27
CA ALA A 892 9.85 20.55 -16.08
C ALA A 892 9.31 20.39 -14.65
N VAL A 893 9.44 21.43 -13.84
CA VAL A 893 9.04 21.41 -12.43
C VAL A 893 7.92 22.39 -12.15
N THR A 894 6.92 21.94 -11.40
CA THR A 894 5.87 22.80 -10.84
C THR A 894 5.91 22.84 -9.32
N LEU A 895 6.10 24.02 -8.74
CA LEU A 895 6.05 24.26 -7.30
C LEU A 895 4.71 24.91 -6.92
N ARG A 896 4.03 24.39 -5.89
CA ARG A 896 2.72 24.90 -5.43
C ARG A 896 2.70 25.06 -3.91
N GLY A 897 2.66 26.30 -3.42
CA GLY A 897 2.69 26.59 -1.98
C GLY A 897 4.04 26.22 -1.35
N GLY A 898 4.08 26.15 -0.02
CA GLY A 898 5.32 25.78 0.69
C GLY A 898 6.29 26.94 0.95
N ILE A 899 7.44 26.58 1.52
CA ILE A 899 8.52 27.51 1.90
C ILE A 899 9.89 26.95 1.51
N ILE A 900 10.76 27.83 0.99
CA ILE A 900 12.20 27.60 0.82
C ILE A 900 12.94 28.68 1.61
N GLU A 901 13.74 28.28 2.60
CA GLU A 901 14.44 29.24 3.45
C GLU A 901 15.86 28.82 3.85
N LEU A 902 16.71 29.82 4.08
CA LEU A 902 18.07 29.64 4.61
C LEU A 902 18.98 28.77 3.75
N CYS A 903 18.75 28.67 2.44
CA CYS A 903 19.62 27.92 1.51
C CYS A 903 20.83 28.78 1.09
N GLY A 904 21.97 28.13 0.86
CA GLY A 904 23.26 28.79 0.71
C GLY A 904 23.39 29.64 -0.53
N SER A 905 23.27 29.05 -1.72
CA SER A 905 23.39 29.76 -3.00
C SER A 905 22.05 30.37 -3.41
N THR A 906 21.08 29.51 -3.71
CA THR A 906 19.78 29.93 -4.22
C THR A 906 18.63 29.17 -3.57
N ALA A 907 17.47 29.80 -3.43
CA ALA A 907 16.28 29.05 -3.03
C ALA A 907 15.78 28.14 -4.16
N CYS A 908 15.56 28.71 -5.36
CA CYS A 908 15.13 27.97 -6.55
C CYS A 908 16.05 28.28 -7.74
N ALA A 909 16.69 27.26 -8.28
CA ALA A 909 17.72 27.37 -9.33
C ALA A 909 17.34 26.54 -10.57
N PRO A 910 16.49 27.06 -11.47
CA PRO A 910 16.42 26.53 -12.83
C PRO A 910 17.73 26.79 -13.58
N ALA A 911 18.33 25.73 -14.09
CA ALA A 911 19.60 25.75 -14.81
C ALA A 911 19.55 24.92 -16.10
N SER A 912 20.49 25.19 -17.01
CA SER A 912 20.85 24.33 -18.13
C SER A 912 19.71 23.87 -19.07
N GLY A 913 18.67 24.68 -19.23
CA GLY A 913 17.50 24.35 -20.08
C GLY A 913 16.26 23.90 -19.29
N ALA A 914 16.31 23.89 -17.96
CA ALA A 914 15.16 23.59 -17.13
C ALA A 914 14.03 24.62 -17.26
N GLU A 915 12.79 24.14 -17.11
CA GLU A 915 11.58 24.94 -17.03
C GLU A 915 10.95 24.79 -15.65
N VAL A 916 10.88 25.88 -14.88
CA VAL A 916 10.30 25.87 -13.54
C VAL A 916 9.14 26.86 -13.44
N THR A 917 7.99 26.38 -12.99
CA THR A 917 6.82 27.21 -12.70
C THR A 917 6.48 27.15 -11.21
N ALA A 918 6.40 28.29 -10.53
CA ALA A 918 6.14 28.37 -9.10
C ALA A 918 4.87 29.20 -8.79
N TYR A 919 4.00 28.66 -7.93
CA TYR A 919 2.76 29.30 -7.47
C TYR A 919 2.75 29.42 -5.95
N HIS A 920 2.53 30.63 -5.42
CA HIS A 920 2.30 30.86 -3.98
C HIS A 920 3.42 30.37 -3.05
N VAL A 921 4.65 30.21 -3.55
CA VAL A 921 5.80 29.79 -2.76
C VAL A 921 6.34 30.98 -1.95
N THR A 922 6.67 30.75 -0.68
CA THR A 922 7.42 31.71 0.15
C THR A 922 8.91 31.39 0.07
N ILE A 923 9.73 32.38 -0.28
CA ILE A 923 11.18 32.27 -0.42
C ILE A 923 11.83 33.26 0.55
N ALA A 924 12.53 32.78 1.57
CA ALA A 924 12.99 33.62 2.67
C ALA A 924 14.47 33.39 3.04
N ASP A 925 15.23 34.48 3.12
CA ASP A 925 16.54 34.51 3.78
C ASP A 925 17.58 33.50 3.19
N ASN A 926 17.56 33.31 1.87
CA ASN A 926 18.52 32.46 1.13
C ASN A 926 19.68 33.29 0.57
N GLY A 927 20.71 32.64 0.03
CA GLY A 927 21.85 33.33 -0.59
C GLY A 927 22.93 33.77 0.40
N TRP A 928 23.14 33.02 1.49
CA TRP A 928 24.16 33.34 2.49
C TRP A 928 25.57 32.92 2.09
N ARG A 929 25.74 31.97 1.14
CA ARG A 929 27.05 31.67 0.55
C ARG A 929 27.50 32.86 -0.29
N SER A 930 28.82 33.05 -0.38
CA SER A 930 29.43 34.15 -1.14
C SER A 930 29.74 33.73 -2.58
N ASP A 931 28.74 33.20 -3.28
CA ASP A 931 28.82 32.79 -4.69
C ASP A 931 28.27 33.87 -5.64
N ALA A 932 28.11 33.53 -6.91
CA ALA A 932 27.68 34.50 -7.93
C ALA A 932 26.15 34.66 -7.95
N GLU A 933 25.44 33.60 -7.59
CA GLU A 933 23.99 33.47 -7.65
C GLU A 933 23.30 34.32 -6.57
N GLN A 934 23.54 34.03 -5.29
CA GLN A 934 23.03 34.72 -4.09
C GLN A 934 21.59 35.24 -4.21
N SER A 935 20.63 34.35 -4.47
CA SER A 935 19.27 34.76 -4.87
C SER A 935 18.13 33.96 -4.25
N GLY A 936 16.95 34.56 -4.18
CA GLY A 936 15.72 33.82 -3.97
C GLY A 936 15.42 32.88 -5.14
N VAL A 937 15.45 33.42 -6.36
CA VAL A 937 15.38 32.64 -7.60
C VAL A 937 16.56 33.02 -8.49
N ALA A 938 17.27 32.05 -9.05
CA ALA A 938 18.34 32.29 -10.02
C ALA A 938 18.11 31.46 -11.29
N VAL A 939 17.89 32.13 -12.42
CA VAL A 939 17.85 31.49 -13.74
C VAL A 939 19.27 31.42 -14.29
N LEU A 940 19.79 30.21 -14.42
CA LEU A 940 21.22 29.95 -14.65
C LEU A 940 21.45 29.17 -15.95
N ASN A 941 22.67 29.31 -16.48
CA ASN A 941 23.23 28.56 -17.61
C ASN A 941 22.41 28.55 -18.92
N GLY A 942 23.09 28.29 -20.04
CA GLY A 942 22.41 28.04 -21.33
C GLY A 942 21.88 26.62 -21.40
N PRO A 943 20.89 26.30 -22.26
CA PRO A 943 20.45 24.93 -22.43
C PRO A 943 21.63 24.06 -22.90
N GLU A 944 21.84 22.94 -22.22
CA GLU A 944 22.74 21.87 -22.66
C GLU A 944 22.00 20.80 -23.47
N ASP A 945 20.70 20.99 -23.65
CA ASP A 945 19.75 20.11 -24.34
C ASP A 945 19.23 20.71 -25.66
N ASP A 946 18.15 20.15 -26.20
CA ASP A 946 17.46 20.64 -27.40
C ASP A 946 16.44 21.77 -27.12
N GLY A 947 16.38 22.28 -25.88
CA GLY A 947 15.52 23.37 -25.44
C GLY A 947 15.96 24.75 -25.96
N GLU A 948 15.03 25.71 -25.93
CA GLU A 948 15.29 27.08 -26.41
C GLU A 948 15.96 27.98 -25.36
N GLY A 949 15.97 27.58 -24.08
CA GLY A 949 16.54 28.36 -22.99
C GLY A 949 16.17 27.83 -21.59
N THR A 950 16.64 28.52 -20.55
CA THR A 950 16.32 28.20 -19.15
C THR A 950 15.23 29.16 -18.67
N ILE A 951 14.09 28.63 -18.22
CA ILE A 951 12.87 29.41 -18.01
C ILE A 951 12.36 29.28 -16.57
N PHE A 952 12.04 30.43 -15.98
CA PHE A 952 11.30 30.52 -14.73
C PHE A 952 10.01 31.32 -14.90
N GLU A 953 8.92 30.81 -14.35
CA GLU A 953 7.64 31.51 -14.26
C GLU A 953 7.11 31.51 -12.82
N GLY A 954 6.99 32.69 -12.22
CA GLY A 954 6.55 32.87 -10.84
C GLY A 954 5.20 33.56 -10.73
N HIS A 955 4.29 33.00 -9.94
CA HIS A 955 2.94 33.53 -9.69
C HIS A 955 2.69 33.71 -8.20
N ASN A 956 2.37 34.94 -7.79
CA ASN A 956 2.03 35.29 -6.40
C ASN A 956 3.10 34.84 -5.38
N LEU A 957 4.37 34.94 -5.76
CA LEU A 957 5.48 34.57 -4.89
C LEU A 957 5.72 35.62 -3.82
N ILE A 958 6.21 35.20 -2.66
CA ILE A 958 6.69 36.10 -1.60
C ILE A 958 8.18 35.85 -1.43
N LEU A 959 9.02 36.81 -1.79
CA LEU A 959 10.46 36.74 -1.66
C LEU A 959 10.91 37.75 -0.61
N ARG A 960 11.55 37.31 0.48
CA ARG A 960 11.98 38.22 1.57
C ARG A 960 13.40 37.94 2.06
N GLY A 961 14.14 38.99 2.37
CA GLY A 961 15.44 38.88 3.05
C GLY A 961 16.57 38.22 2.24
N ASN A 962 16.35 37.88 0.96
CA ASN A 962 17.39 37.36 0.08
C ASN A 962 18.27 38.51 -0.43
N PRO A 963 19.56 38.32 -0.75
CA PRO A 963 20.37 39.38 -1.36
C PRO A 963 19.75 39.89 -2.66
N ARG A 964 19.38 38.97 -3.53
CA ARG A 964 18.60 39.27 -4.74
C ARG A 964 17.27 38.54 -4.69
N GLY A 965 16.18 39.21 -5.04
CA GLY A 965 14.87 38.57 -5.13
C GLY A 965 14.84 37.53 -6.25
N VAL A 966 14.93 38.01 -7.48
CA VAL A 966 15.06 37.18 -8.69
C VAL A 966 16.24 37.64 -9.51
N SER A 967 17.11 36.70 -9.85
CA SER A 967 18.27 36.90 -10.71
C SER A 967 18.15 36.13 -12.01
N CYS A 968 18.61 36.72 -13.10
CA CYS A 968 18.68 36.06 -14.40
C CYS A 968 20.06 36.26 -15.03
N PHE A 969 20.75 35.15 -15.25
CA PHE A 969 22.10 35.09 -15.78
C PHE A 969 22.07 34.85 -17.29
N GLY A 970 23.05 35.39 -18.02
CA GLY A 970 23.12 35.20 -19.47
C GLY A 970 23.85 33.92 -19.86
N GLY A 971 23.43 33.29 -20.96
CA GLY A 971 24.04 32.10 -21.53
C GLY A 971 23.77 31.97 -23.04
N THR A 972 23.97 30.77 -23.59
CA THR A 972 23.41 30.41 -24.91
C THR A 972 21.90 30.23 -24.78
N GLY A 973 21.09 30.56 -25.79
CA GLY A 973 19.61 30.44 -25.69
C GLY A 973 18.91 31.58 -24.94
N GLU A 974 17.63 31.43 -24.61
CA GLU A 974 16.82 32.43 -23.87
C GLU A 974 16.79 32.13 -22.35
N GLN A 975 17.61 32.82 -21.56
CA GLN A 975 17.47 32.78 -20.09
C GLN A 975 16.45 33.83 -19.66
N LYS A 976 15.34 33.36 -19.07
CA LYS A 976 14.22 34.24 -18.78
C LYS A 976 13.48 33.90 -17.48
N ALA A 977 13.26 34.92 -16.67
CA ALA A 977 12.29 34.89 -15.58
C ALA A 977 11.06 35.74 -15.91
N THR A 978 9.86 35.21 -15.68
CA THR A 978 8.59 35.93 -15.80
C THR A 978 7.85 35.91 -14.47
N LEU A 979 7.44 37.07 -13.97
CA LEU A 979 6.81 37.21 -12.65
C LEU A 979 5.42 37.85 -12.76
N TYR A 980 4.43 37.27 -12.08
CA TYR A 980 3.05 37.75 -12.03
C TYR A 980 2.60 37.96 -10.59
N ASN A 981 2.28 39.20 -10.23
CA ASN A 981 1.76 39.59 -8.91
C ASN A 981 2.64 39.12 -7.73
N CYS A 982 3.96 39.05 -7.93
CA CYS A 982 4.89 38.67 -6.87
C CYS A 982 5.17 39.84 -5.92
N MET A 983 5.67 39.52 -4.74
CA MET A 983 6.10 40.48 -3.73
C MET A 983 7.54 40.22 -3.32
N THR A 984 8.31 41.31 -3.20
CA THR A 984 9.70 41.31 -2.72
C THR A 984 9.82 42.20 -1.49
N PHE A 985 10.58 41.75 -0.50
CA PHE A 985 10.79 42.46 0.77
C PHE A 985 12.25 42.46 1.16
N ASP A 986 12.77 43.65 1.47
CA ASP A 986 14.05 43.83 2.16
C ASP A 986 15.24 43.10 1.48
N CYS A 987 15.26 43.01 0.15
CA CYS A 987 16.40 42.40 -0.54
C CYS A 987 17.65 43.27 -0.39
N SER A 988 18.76 42.69 0.08
CA SER A 988 19.94 43.47 0.50
C SER A 988 20.71 44.07 -0.69
N GLU A 989 20.57 43.52 -1.89
CA GLU A 989 21.12 44.06 -3.14
C GLU A 989 20.02 44.59 -4.06
N ALA A 990 19.13 43.72 -4.55
CA ALA A 990 18.07 44.12 -5.49
C ALA A 990 16.85 43.19 -5.50
N ALA A 991 15.65 43.72 -5.76
CA ALA A 991 14.47 42.89 -5.99
C ALA A 991 14.60 42.09 -7.31
N LEU A 992 15.01 42.76 -8.40
CA LEU A 992 15.28 42.13 -9.70
C LEU A 992 16.73 42.40 -10.14
N TYR A 993 17.48 41.36 -10.52
CA TYR A 993 18.86 41.47 -10.96
C TYR A 993 19.09 40.72 -12.28
N ALA A 994 19.52 41.41 -13.34
CA ALA A 994 19.81 40.75 -14.61
C ALA A 994 21.20 41.13 -15.11
N ILE A 995 22.00 40.15 -15.54
CA ILE A 995 23.28 40.41 -16.22
C ILE A 995 23.11 40.30 -17.74
N PRO A 996 24.10 40.75 -18.57
CA PRO A 996 23.94 40.74 -20.02
C PRO A 996 23.58 39.36 -20.56
N GLY A 997 22.53 39.29 -21.38
CA GLY A 997 21.97 38.04 -21.90
C GLY A 997 20.76 37.50 -21.12
N GLY A 998 20.65 37.83 -19.82
CA GLY A 998 19.49 37.48 -19.01
C GLY A 998 18.32 38.47 -19.18
N ARG A 999 17.10 37.95 -19.07
CA ARG A 999 15.86 38.72 -19.18
C ARG A 999 14.91 38.47 -18.00
N ILE A 1000 14.39 39.54 -17.41
CA ILE A 1000 13.32 39.47 -16.41
C ILE A 1000 12.13 40.30 -16.92
N ASP A 1001 10.97 39.67 -17.03
CA ASP A 1001 9.69 40.34 -17.24
C ASP A 1001 8.87 40.25 -15.96
N SER A 1002 8.37 41.36 -15.43
CA SER A 1002 7.46 41.35 -14.28
C SER A 1002 6.19 42.14 -14.55
N TYR A 1003 5.09 41.64 -14.01
CA TYR A 1003 3.75 42.20 -14.15
C TYR A 1003 3.12 42.32 -12.77
N GLY A 1004 2.97 43.55 -12.29
CA GLY A 1004 2.38 43.80 -10.97
C GLY A 1004 3.26 43.39 -9.79
N LEU A 1005 4.59 43.46 -9.95
CA LEU A 1005 5.54 43.25 -8.85
C LEU A 1005 5.41 44.37 -7.80
N VAL A 1006 5.25 43.96 -6.54
CA VAL A 1006 5.34 44.86 -5.38
C VAL A 1006 6.70 44.66 -4.71
N ASP A 1007 7.43 45.75 -4.50
CA ASP A 1007 8.70 45.76 -3.77
C ASP A 1007 8.62 46.71 -2.59
N SER A 1008 9.13 46.28 -1.44
CA SER A 1008 9.17 47.06 -0.20
C SER A 1008 10.46 46.81 0.56
N GLY A 1009 11.30 47.83 0.67
CA GLY A 1009 12.48 47.82 1.55
C GLY A 1009 13.76 47.25 0.93
N SER A 1010 13.71 46.74 -0.31
CA SER A 1010 14.91 46.32 -1.03
C SER A 1010 15.85 47.50 -1.31
N THR A 1011 17.17 47.27 -1.27
CA THR A 1011 18.20 48.28 -1.54
C THR A 1011 18.03 48.92 -2.92
N ALA A 1012 17.71 48.10 -3.92
CA ALA A 1012 17.31 48.53 -5.24
C ALA A 1012 16.11 47.71 -5.73
N ARG A 1013 15.22 48.35 -6.49
CA ARG A 1013 14.13 47.62 -7.17
C ARG A 1013 14.66 46.80 -8.35
N THR A 1014 15.60 47.37 -9.10
CA THR A 1014 16.26 46.71 -10.23
C THR A 1014 17.77 46.99 -10.22
N ALA A 1015 18.57 46.02 -10.68
CA ALA A 1015 20.02 46.16 -10.83
C ALA A 1015 20.58 45.25 -11.95
N GLY A 1016 21.85 45.46 -12.30
CA GLY A 1016 22.57 44.72 -13.34
C GLY A 1016 22.55 45.39 -14.73
N LEU A 1017 23.06 44.67 -15.73
CA LEU A 1017 23.25 45.16 -17.12
C LEU A 1017 22.42 44.37 -18.16
N GLY A 1018 21.58 43.44 -17.71
CA GLY A 1018 20.65 42.66 -18.52
C GLY A 1018 19.36 43.39 -18.84
N THR A 1019 18.38 42.66 -19.37
CA THR A 1019 17.08 43.23 -19.76
C THR A 1019 16.06 43.03 -18.64
N ILE A 1020 15.52 44.13 -18.09
CA ILE A 1020 14.45 44.07 -17.09
C ILE A 1020 13.26 44.90 -17.59
N ASN A 1021 12.12 44.23 -17.78
CA ASN A 1021 10.84 44.85 -18.11
C ASN A 1021 9.92 44.77 -16.87
N ASP A 1022 9.84 45.85 -16.11
CA ASP A 1022 9.02 45.97 -14.89
C ASP A 1022 7.74 46.76 -15.20
N ASN A 1023 6.62 46.04 -15.40
CA ASN A 1023 5.34 46.56 -15.89
C ASN A 1023 4.25 46.69 -14.81
#